data_AF-A0A661LEK0-F1
#
_entry.id   AF-A0A661LEK0-F1
#
_cell.length_a   1.000
_cell.length_b   1.000
_cell.length_c   1.000
_cell.angle_alpha   90.00
_cell.angle_beta   90.00
_cell.angle_gamma   90.00
#
_symmetry.space_group_name_H-M   'P 1'
#
loop_
_entity.id
_entity.type
_entity.pdbx_description
1 polymer ?
#
loop_
_entity_poly.entity_id
_entity_poly.type
_entity_poly.pdbx_seq_one_letter_code
_entity_poly.pdbx_strand_id
1 'polypeptide(L)'
;DTLREINRTMGLLISNEELPVIYKYLDKTFTILKASSSKYATTSLNCVLNMGRAVYKTDESDLVDFFIESVVSLGFQAPRIKGVGDDWQVRSNPFHIQNIRTWMELVELKPKWSKKLLSSLIIYLALTGVFIKDTDLFPRDITRFLNSDFGPVYNLAKQLMRLFPTYFNDIGAEGKLRDISTRIDEVCLRKDPLVHFLRKQSHVESSNQTIALIEGVLEFWRTKKKDSVQLYVPPHIFSQIEEGGPYINGVHKLLNALLQEEGLSNVQELLRVDETSIRDKVRGISGVSEVDYDRVEMAISFYKLLFQKYHFVFTEMEAYLSQLQTTGIPDLSELREALGKKSKQKKIFRLLAYLDKLKEIILSPKSFEIKEDIYRKRHFTVDIPSMYGSYHELKFDALGLTFRIESLVNVLFEELVEEMDLEFITRETISQIYEYLMLFDKGLRLDGIESLEVAKQLDLLAHSLKIKGFSSTQFVDIFRGLALAVNNIVHDYFNNVHQNNLMRIISQIPRDDLLPKYQQKRDEDPDRFAHRVSEIFLRDRIASSLGLQQMDVFISRILNTLYEQANKLPKDKVHKLLSYDPKKAVTPIYPVNKNVADLIHLGNKGLNLVRMTDLGLPVPPGFIITTEVFRCRDVVEEYPPARMNFEHQIASELKNLESLTGKSFGNPKNPLLLSVRSGSSISQPGMMNTFLDVGINKDIVEGLIRLTGNPWFAWDTYRRFLQSYGMAFGIERDFFDAIISDFKDRLGLPLKREFTGEQMKDVALAYETLIQDHGIELELEPFRQLMIGVSKVFDSWNAPKAVTYRRIMGISDDWGTAVTVQAMVFGNFSEQSGSGVFFTHNPRWSGNTLILWGDYTLGNQGEDVVSGLVKTRPISAKQAETENRDPEGSLELRFPEIYKNLREWAKELIYERRWSPQEMEFTFEGPSAEDLYFLQTRDMVMRERKKVYSFDLVQEDKVEFLGHGIGVSGGAMTGRAIFSLEEIRYWREKEPATSLILIRGDTVPDDIKEIYEADGLLTARGGSTSHAAIVAHRLGKTCVVGCANLICMEKDRSCSLNGRVVNSGDWISIDGNEGSVYFGVMKIKEMERDENGGF
;
A
#
# COMPACT_ATOMS: atom_id res chain seq x y z
N ASP A 1 37.34 -43.17 -47.15
CA ASP A 1 37.97 -42.24 -48.10
C ASP A 1 36.99 -41.46 -48.98
N THR A 2 35.97 -42.10 -49.55
CA THR A 2 34.95 -41.44 -50.40
C THR A 2 34.29 -40.20 -49.77
N LEU A 3 33.86 -40.26 -48.50
CA LEU A 3 33.29 -39.08 -47.80
C LEU A 3 34.31 -37.94 -47.60
N ARG A 4 35.60 -38.26 -47.43
CA ARG A 4 36.67 -37.25 -47.32
C ARG A 4 36.95 -36.58 -48.66
N GLU A 5 36.84 -37.34 -49.76
CA GLU A 5 37.03 -36.83 -51.11
C GLU A 5 35.85 -35.95 -51.54
N ILE A 6 34.60 -36.37 -51.27
CA ILE A 6 33.40 -35.54 -51.43
C ILE A 6 33.54 -34.21 -50.67
N ASN A 7 34.02 -34.26 -49.43
CA ASN A 7 34.25 -33.07 -48.61
C ASN A 7 35.23 -32.06 -49.26
N ARG A 8 36.33 -32.55 -49.83
CA ARG A 8 37.31 -31.69 -50.53
C ARG A 8 36.74 -31.11 -51.83
N THR A 9 36.02 -31.91 -52.60
CA THR A 9 35.48 -31.50 -53.91
C THR A 9 34.33 -30.51 -53.77
N MET A 10 33.45 -30.68 -52.79
CA MET A 10 32.30 -29.79 -52.59
C MET A 10 32.70 -28.34 -52.26
N GLY A 11 33.74 -28.13 -51.45
CA GLY A 11 34.22 -26.78 -51.15
C GLY A 11 34.73 -26.03 -52.39
N LEU A 12 35.37 -26.75 -53.32
CA LEU A 12 35.82 -26.19 -54.60
C LEU A 12 34.64 -25.89 -55.54
N LEU A 13 33.65 -26.79 -55.62
CA LEU A 13 32.46 -26.60 -56.46
C LEU A 13 31.63 -25.40 -56.00
N ILE A 14 31.38 -25.28 -54.69
CA ILE A 14 30.61 -24.14 -54.12
C ILE A 14 31.30 -22.80 -54.43
N SER A 15 32.63 -22.79 -54.53
CA SER A 15 33.40 -21.56 -54.76
C SER A 15 33.55 -21.18 -56.24
N ASN A 16 33.32 -22.10 -57.19
CA ASN A 16 33.69 -21.90 -58.61
C ASN A 16 32.58 -22.22 -59.63
N GLU A 17 31.45 -22.80 -59.24
CA GLU A 17 30.34 -23.19 -60.14
C GLU A 17 29.14 -22.24 -60.06
N GLU A 18 28.21 -22.35 -61.00
CA GLU A 18 26.96 -21.59 -60.99
C GLU A 18 25.93 -22.13 -59.98
N LEU A 19 25.08 -21.26 -59.44
CA LEU A 19 24.09 -21.59 -58.40
C LEU A 19 23.24 -22.85 -58.67
N PRO A 20 22.64 -23.06 -59.86
CA PRO A 20 21.82 -24.26 -60.13
C PRO A 20 22.61 -25.57 -60.00
N VAL A 21 23.90 -25.53 -60.34
CA VAL A 21 24.82 -26.66 -60.21
C VAL A 21 25.09 -26.91 -58.73
N ILE A 22 25.36 -25.86 -57.96
CA ILE A 22 25.60 -25.93 -56.51
C ILE A 22 24.38 -26.55 -55.78
N TYR A 23 23.15 -26.10 -56.06
CA TYR A 23 21.94 -26.66 -55.44
C TYR A 23 21.80 -28.16 -55.67
N LYS A 24 21.99 -28.61 -56.93
CA LYS A 24 21.88 -30.02 -57.31
C LYS A 24 22.92 -30.90 -56.60
N TYR A 25 24.15 -30.43 -56.46
CA TYR A 25 25.20 -31.20 -55.79
C TYR A 25 25.05 -31.18 -54.27
N LEU A 26 24.59 -30.07 -53.67
CA LEU A 26 24.26 -30.01 -52.25
C LEU A 26 23.15 -31.01 -51.91
N ASP A 27 22.03 -31.01 -52.65
CA ASP A 27 20.91 -31.95 -52.44
C ASP A 27 21.34 -33.42 -52.49
N LYS A 28 22.09 -33.80 -53.54
CA LYS A 28 22.66 -35.14 -53.67
C LYS A 28 23.58 -35.49 -52.51
N THR A 29 24.42 -34.55 -52.08
CA THR A 29 25.36 -34.77 -50.99
C THR A 29 24.62 -34.98 -49.67
N PHE A 30 23.63 -34.16 -49.36
CA PHE A 30 22.80 -34.32 -48.15
C PHE A 30 21.99 -35.61 -48.16
N THR A 31 21.52 -36.07 -49.32
CA THR A 31 20.88 -37.39 -49.47
C THR A 31 21.83 -38.52 -49.10
N ILE A 32 23.09 -38.46 -49.57
CA ILE A 32 24.13 -39.44 -49.23
C ILE A 32 24.50 -39.38 -47.74
N LEU A 33 24.65 -38.16 -47.19
CA LEU A 33 24.96 -37.96 -45.77
C LEU A 33 23.84 -38.48 -44.88
N LYS A 34 22.57 -38.29 -45.25
CA LYS A 34 21.42 -38.80 -44.50
C LYS A 34 21.39 -40.33 -44.44
N ALA A 35 21.73 -41.01 -45.53
CA ALA A 35 21.81 -42.48 -45.56
C ALA A 35 23.02 -43.04 -44.77
N SER A 36 24.07 -42.23 -44.54
CA SER A 36 25.32 -42.65 -43.92
C SER A 36 25.57 -42.09 -42.50
N SER A 37 24.74 -41.17 -42.03
CA SER A 37 24.88 -40.46 -40.75
C SER A 37 24.80 -41.38 -39.53
N SER A 38 24.04 -42.48 -39.60
CA SER A 38 23.92 -43.46 -38.53
C SER A 38 25.22 -44.26 -38.29
N LYS A 39 26.03 -44.44 -39.35
CA LYS A 39 27.27 -45.23 -39.31
C LYS A 39 28.54 -44.37 -39.22
N TYR A 40 28.49 -43.14 -39.76
CA TYR A 40 29.65 -42.24 -39.86
C TYR A 40 29.32 -40.79 -39.43
N ALA A 41 28.74 -40.63 -38.24
CA ALA A 41 28.26 -39.34 -37.72
C ALA A 41 29.35 -38.24 -37.70
N THR A 42 30.53 -38.49 -37.11
CA THR A 42 31.64 -37.52 -37.08
C THR A 42 32.06 -37.05 -38.47
N THR A 43 32.16 -37.97 -39.43
CA THR A 43 32.55 -37.62 -40.80
C THR A 43 31.46 -36.78 -41.46
N SER A 44 30.20 -37.12 -41.22
CA SER A 44 29.05 -36.38 -41.76
C SER A 44 29.01 -34.94 -41.22
N LEU A 45 29.20 -34.75 -39.92
CA LEU A 45 29.25 -33.42 -39.29
C LEU A 45 30.41 -32.58 -39.80
N ASN A 46 31.59 -33.17 -39.98
CA ASN A 46 32.74 -32.47 -40.56
C ASN A 46 32.49 -32.06 -42.02
N CYS A 47 31.78 -32.88 -42.81
CA CYS A 47 31.38 -32.51 -44.17
C CYS A 47 30.39 -31.33 -44.14
N VAL A 48 29.39 -31.38 -43.26
CA VAL A 48 28.42 -30.29 -43.06
C VAL A 48 29.14 -28.99 -42.70
N LEU A 49 30.07 -29.02 -41.74
CA LEU A 49 30.81 -27.83 -41.33
C LEU A 49 31.61 -27.20 -42.48
N ASN A 50 32.34 -28.03 -43.22
CA ASN A 50 33.17 -27.55 -44.34
C ASN A 50 32.33 -27.02 -45.50
N MET A 51 31.23 -27.69 -45.85
CA MET A 51 30.28 -27.19 -46.86
C MET A 51 29.68 -25.86 -46.40
N GLY A 52 29.26 -25.75 -45.15
CA GLY A 52 28.73 -24.49 -44.61
C GLY A 52 29.75 -23.37 -44.66
N ARG A 53 31.01 -23.61 -44.26
CA ARG A 53 32.10 -22.62 -44.39
C ARG A 53 32.30 -22.12 -45.84
N ALA A 54 31.98 -22.93 -46.85
CA ALA A 54 31.98 -22.50 -48.25
C ALA A 54 30.70 -21.75 -48.62
N VAL A 55 29.52 -22.27 -48.24
CA VAL A 55 28.21 -21.65 -48.53
C VAL A 55 28.10 -20.26 -47.91
N TYR A 56 28.42 -20.09 -46.63
CA TYR A 56 28.34 -18.80 -45.94
C TYR A 56 29.29 -17.73 -46.50
N LYS A 57 30.31 -18.11 -47.29
CA LYS A 57 31.19 -17.17 -47.99
C LYS A 57 30.59 -16.59 -49.27
N THR A 58 29.60 -17.26 -49.86
CA THR A 58 28.98 -16.83 -51.12
C THR A 58 28.15 -15.56 -50.98
N ASP A 59 27.76 -15.21 -49.75
CA ASP A 59 26.85 -14.09 -49.44
C ASP A 59 25.46 -14.20 -50.13
N GLU A 60 25.05 -15.40 -50.56
CA GLU A 60 23.76 -15.67 -51.20
C GLU A 60 22.73 -16.21 -50.19
N SER A 61 21.77 -15.36 -49.79
CA SER A 61 20.80 -15.68 -48.73
C SER A 61 19.96 -16.93 -49.02
N ASP A 62 19.49 -17.11 -50.25
CA ASP A 62 18.66 -18.26 -50.63
C ASP A 62 19.46 -19.59 -50.62
N LEU A 63 20.75 -19.53 -50.94
CA LEU A 63 21.64 -20.69 -50.89
C LEU A 63 21.93 -21.08 -49.44
N VAL A 64 22.16 -20.09 -48.57
CA VAL A 64 22.35 -20.29 -47.13
C VAL A 64 21.09 -20.90 -46.50
N ASP A 65 19.91 -20.40 -46.85
CA ASP A 65 18.63 -20.92 -46.35
C ASP A 65 18.40 -22.37 -46.80
N PHE A 66 18.63 -22.69 -48.08
CA PHE A 66 18.55 -24.07 -48.58
C PHE A 66 19.54 -25.01 -47.87
N PHE A 67 20.76 -24.53 -47.65
CA PHE A 67 21.77 -25.28 -46.91
C PHE A 67 21.31 -25.53 -45.46
N ILE A 68 20.81 -24.51 -44.76
CA ILE A 68 20.27 -24.65 -43.39
C ILE A 68 19.13 -25.67 -43.37
N GLU A 69 18.18 -25.59 -44.30
CA GLU A 69 17.06 -26.54 -44.37
C GLU A 69 17.55 -27.98 -44.59
N SER A 70 18.61 -28.14 -45.39
CA SER A 70 19.26 -29.44 -45.62
C SER A 70 19.94 -29.96 -44.36
N VAL A 71 20.64 -29.10 -43.61
CA VAL A 71 21.25 -29.42 -42.31
C VAL A 71 20.21 -29.85 -41.28
N VAL A 72 19.11 -29.11 -41.16
CA VAL A 72 18.02 -29.46 -40.23
C VAL A 72 17.37 -30.78 -40.63
N SER A 73 17.21 -31.06 -41.93
CA SER A 73 16.63 -32.31 -42.43
C SER A 73 17.47 -33.56 -42.19
N LEU A 74 18.78 -33.38 -41.95
CA LEU A 74 19.73 -34.45 -41.61
C LEU A 74 19.50 -34.97 -40.18
N GLY A 75 18.83 -34.17 -39.34
CA GLY A 75 18.49 -34.49 -37.97
C GLY A 75 19.57 -34.09 -36.96
N PHE A 76 19.24 -34.23 -35.68
CA PHE A 76 20.08 -33.82 -34.56
C PHE A 76 20.46 -35.03 -33.69
N GLN A 77 21.66 -34.98 -33.09
CA GLN A 77 22.16 -36.03 -32.21
C GLN A 77 21.75 -35.75 -30.76
N ALA A 78 20.64 -36.36 -30.30
CA ALA A 78 20.17 -36.25 -28.91
C ALA A 78 21.16 -36.90 -27.91
N PRO A 79 21.16 -36.50 -26.61
CA PRO A 79 22.07 -37.04 -25.60
C PRO A 79 22.00 -38.56 -25.39
N ARG A 80 20.79 -39.16 -25.49
CA ARG A 80 20.53 -40.60 -25.31
C ARG A 80 21.28 -41.24 -24.14
N ILE A 81 20.99 -40.75 -22.94
CA ILE A 81 21.62 -41.24 -21.71
C ILE A 81 21.08 -42.65 -21.40
N LYS A 82 21.99 -43.63 -21.31
CA LYS A 82 21.68 -45.06 -21.09
C LYS A 82 22.21 -45.57 -19.73
N GLY A 83 22.34 -44.65 -18.78
CA GLY A 83 22.86 -44.88 -17.44
C GLY A 83 24.38 -44.91 -17.33
N VAL A 84 24.91 -45.46 -16.24
CA VAL A 84 26.35 -45.47 -15.92
C VAL A 84 26.94 -46.87 -16.07
N GLY A 85 28.10 -47.00 -16.70
CA GLY A 85 28.80 -48.28 -16.85
C GLY A 85 29.62 -48.70 -15.63
N ASP A 86 30.10 -49.94 -15.60
CA ASP A 86 31.04 -50.42 -14.56
C ASP A 86 32.44 -49.80 -14.66
N ASP A 87 32.71 -49.05 -15.73
CA ASP A 87 33.82 -48.11 -15.88
C ASP A 87 33.55 -46.75 -15.20
N TRP A 88 32.40 -46.62 -14.52
CA TRP A 88 31.91 -45.44 -13.83
C TRP A 88 31.68 -44.24 -14.75
N GLN A 89 31.59 -44.47 -16.07
CA GLN A 89 31.31 -43.42 -17.05
C GLN A 89 29.83 -43.36 -17.42
N VAL A 90 29.29 -42.15 -17.54
CA VAL A 90 27.94 -41.93 -18.08
C VAL A 90 27.91 -42.34 -19.56
N ARG A 91 27.09 -43.35 -19.89
CA ARG A 91 26.86 -43.81 -21.25
C ARG A 91 25.90 -42.87 -21.96
N SER A 92 26.43 -42.06 -22.86
CA SER A 92 25.69 -41.08 -23.66
C SER A 92 26.10 -41.16 -25.13
N ASN A 93 25.36 -40.47 -26.00
CA ASN A 93 25.69 -40.34 -27.42
C ASN A 93 26.96 -39.49 -27.59
N PRO A 94 28.09 -40.06 -28.05
CA PRO A 94 29.35 -39.33 -28.16
C PRO A 94 29.31 -38.21 -29.21
N PHE A 95 28.31 -38.20 -30.11
CA PHE A 95 28.17 -37.20 -31.16
C PHE A 95 27.31 -36.01 -30.76
N HIS A 96 26.66 -36.02 -29.58
CA HIS A 96 25.79 -34.94 -29.13
C HIS A 96 26.52 -33.59 -29.05
N ILE A 97 27.63 -33.53 -28.29
CA ILE A 97 28.46 -32.32 -28.16
C ILE A 97 29.07 -31.91 -29.50
N GLN A 98 29.55 -32.87 -30.29
CA GLN A 98 30.11 -32.57 -31.61
C GLN A 98 29.06 -31.93 -32.54
N ASN A 99 27.81 -32.39 -32.49
CA ASN A 99 26.71 -31.83 -33.28
C ASN A 99 26.40 -30.39 -32.84
N ILE A 100 26.32 -30.13 -31.53
CA ILE A 100 26.12 -28.78 -30.98
C ILE A 100 27.22 -27.84 -31.47
N ARG A 101 28.50 -28.23 -31.29
CA ARG A 101 29.67 -27.46 -31.72
C ARG A 101 29.61 -27.14 -33.21
N THR A 102 29.27 -28.14 -34.03
CA THR A 102 29.17 -27.98 -35.48
C THR A 102 28.11 -26.94 -35.85
N TRP A 103 26.93 -27.00 -35.25
CA TRP A 103 25.85 -26.07 -35.56
C TRP A 103 26.13 -24.67 -35.01
N MET A 104 26.68 -24.54 -33.80
CA MET A 104 27.11 -23.26 -33.24
C MET A 104 28.16 -22.59 -34.13
N GLU A 105 29.17 -23.34 -34.58
CA GLU A 105 30.21 -22.81 -35.44
C GLU A 105 29.67 -22.34 -36.80
N LEU A 106 28.64 -23.00 -37.34
CA LEU A 106 27.94 -22.51 -38.53
C LEU A 106 27.17 -21.20 -38.26
N VAL A 107 26.57 -21.06 -37.07
CA VAL A 107 25.92 -19.80 -36.66
C VAL A 107 26.96 -18.68 -36.54
N GLU A 108 28.12 -18.95 -35.94
CA GLU A 108 29.22 -17.99 -35.74
C GLU A 108 29.71 -17.33 -37.04
N LEU A 109 29.62 -18.03 -38.17
CA LEU A 109 30.07 -17.50 -39.48
C LEU A 109 29.27 -16.26 -39.91
N LYS A 110 27.94 -16.31 -39.78
CA LYS A 110 27.02 -15.21 -40.15
C LYS A 110 25.72 -15.30 -39.30
N PRO A 111 25.75 -14.88 -38.01
CA PRO A 111 24.61 -15.09 -37.09
C PRO A 111 23.28 -14.53 -37.61
N LYS A 112 23.32 -13.38 -38.30
CA LYS A 112 22.15 -12.72 -38.90
C LYS A 112 21.35 -13.63 -39.86
N TRP A 113 22.04 -14.48 -40.63
CA TRP A 113 21.41 -15.37 -41.61
C TRP A 113 21.10 -16.74 -41.03
N SER A 114 21.73 -17.09 -39.92
CA SER A 114 21.58 -18.38 -39.27
C SER A 114 20.39 -18.44 -38.29
N LYS A 115 19.43 -17.50 -38.34
CA LYS A 115 18.25 -17.46 -37.44
C LYS A 115 17.47 -18.78 -37.45
N LYS A 116 17.24 -19.37 -38.64
CA LYS A 116 16.55 -20.66 -38.79
C LYS A 116 17.34 -21.79 -38.12
N LEU A 117 18.65 -21.86 -38.34
CA LEU A 117 19.52 -22.87 -37.72
C LEU A 117 19.57 -22.72 -36.20
N LEU A 118 19.67 -21.48 -35.72
CA LEU A 118 19.67 -21.13 -34.30
C LEU A 118 18.36 -21.53 -33.64
N SER A 119 17.22 -21.21 -34.26
CA SER A 119 15.89 -21.67 -33.82
C SER A 119 15.83 -23.20 -33.76
N SER A 120 16.27 -23.90 -34.81
CA SER A 120 16.26 -25.37 -34.82
C SER A 120 17.12 -25.95 -33.70
N LEU A 121 18.30 -25.38 -33.45
CA LEU A 121 19.17 -25.79 -32.35
C LEU A 121 18.49 -25.60 -30.99
N ILE A 122 17.87 -24.44 -30.75
CA ILE A 122 17.09 -24.15 -29.53
C ILE A 122 15.99 -25.20 -29.34
N ILE A 123 15.23 -25.50 -30.39
CA ILE A 123 14.14 -26.49 -30.35
C ILE A 123 14.69 -27.87 -29.98
N TYR A 124 15.70 -28.37 -30.69
CA TYR A 124 16.27 -29.68 -30.38
C TYR A 124 16.78 -29.76 -28.94
N LEU A 125 17.56 -28.77 -28.49
CA LEU A 125 18.12 -28.77 -27.14
C LEU A 125 17.05 -28.63 -26.05
N ALA A 126 16.02 -27.82 -26.27
CA ALA A 126 14.92 -27.66 -25.32
C ALA A 126 14.00 -28.89 -25.25
N LEU A 127 13.89 -29.65 -26.35
CA LEU A 127 13.07 -30.85 -26.41
C LEU A 127 13.81 -32.10 -25.91
N THR A 128 15.09 -32.28 -26.24
CA THR A 128 15.86 -33.49 -25.92
C THR A 128 16.82 -33.33 -24.73
N GLY A 129 16.99 -32.11 -24.23
CA GLY A 129 17.96 -31.78 -23.19
C GLY A 129 19.39 -31.66 -23.70
N VAL A 130 20.28 -31.25 -22.80
CA VAL A 130 21.72 -31.05 -23.02
C VAL A 130 22.47 -31.92 -22.02
N PHE A 131 23.49 -32.65 -22.49
CA PHE A 131 24.43 -33.35 -21.61
C PHE A 131 25.85 -32.89 -21.91
N ILE A 132 26.49 -32.23 -20.94
CA ILE A 132 27.86 -31.72 -21.03
C ILE A 132 28.63 -32.20 -19.82
N LYS A 133 29.84 -32.75 -20.02
CA LYS A 133 30.78 -33.04 -18.95
C LYS A 133 31.61 -31.79 -18.69
N ASP A 134 31.97 -31.54 -17.44
CA ASP A 134 32.86 -30.41 -17.10
C ASP A 134 34.20 -30.48 -17.86
N THR A 135 34.66 -31.70 -18.11
CA THR A 135 35.91 -32.00 -18.83
C THR A 135 35.83 -31.75 -20.33
N ASP A 136 34.64 -31.49 -20.89
CA ASP A 136 34.48 -31.10 -22.30
C ASP A 136 34.96 -29.66 -22.56
N LEU A 137 35.18 -28.86 -21.51
CA LEU A 137 35.62 -27.46 -21.57
C LEU A 137 34.72 -26.59 -22.48
N PHE A 138 33.42 -26.87 -22.45
CA PHE A 138 32.41 -26.17 -23.24
C PHE A 138 32.33 -24.65 -23.01
N PRO A 139 32.72 -24.08 -21.83
CA PRO A 139 32.87 -22.63 -21.70
C PRO A 139 33.72 -21.97 -22.81
N ARG A 140 34.73 -22.66 -23.36
CA ARG A 140 35.52 -22.18 -24.51
C ARG A 140 34.69 -22.00 -25.77
N ASP A 141 33.74 -22.90 -26.01
CA ASP A 141 32.83 -22.85 -27.15
C ASP A 141 31.86 -21.65 -27.02
N ILE A 142 31.37 -21.39 -25.81
CA ILE A 142 30.53 -20.22 -25.52
C ILE A 142 31.34 -18.93 -25.73
N THR A 143 32.55 -18.83 -25.19
CA THR A 143 33.42 -17.67 -25.38
C THR A 143 33.67 -17.38 -26.86
N ARG A 144 33.93 -18.42 -27.67
CA ARG A 144 34.08 -18.28 -29.12
C ARG A 144 32.81 -17.73 -29.76
N PHE A 145 31.64 -18.27 -29.40
CA PHE A 145 30.35 -17.77 -29.88
C PHE A 145 30.12 -16.30 -29.50
N LEU A 146 30.44 -15.90 -28.27
CA LEU A 146 30.31 -14.52 -27.78
C LEU A 146 31.32 -13.53 -28.40
N ASN A 147 32.31 -14.04 -29.15
CA ASN A 147 33.21 -13.22 -29.96
C ASN A 147 32.80 -13.14 -31.44
N SER A 148 31.66 -13.72 -31.82
CA SER A 148 31.02 -13.51 -33.13
C SER A 148 30.13 -12.24 -33.14
N ASP A 149 29.66 -11.83 -34.32
CA ASP A 149 28.70 -10.72 -34.47
C ASP A 149 27.25 -11.18 -34.24
N PHE A 150 26.95 -11.68 -33.04
CA PHE A 150 25.63 -12.22 -32.69
C PHE A 150 24.62 -11.14 -32.27
N GLY A 151 25.01 -9.86 -32.22
CA GLY A 151 24.15 -8.73 -31.84
C GLY A 151 22.81 -8.67 -32.61
N PRO A 152 22.78 -8.83 -33.95
CA PRO A 152 21.53 -8.85 -34.73
C PRO A 152 20.55 -9.98 -34.40
N VAL A 153 21.01 -10.99 -33.66
CA VAL A 153 20.22 -12.15 -33.20
C VAL A 153 20.31 -12.32 -31.68
N TYR A 154 20.60 -11.25 -30.95
CA TYR A 154 20.92 -11.29 -29.52
C TYR A 154 19.87 -12.03 -28.69
N ASN A 155 18.58 -11.78 -28.91
CA ASN A 155 17.50 -12.47 -28.19
C ASN A 155 17.56 -14.00 -28.40
N LEU A 156 17.67 -14.47 -29.66
CA LEU A 156 17.77 -15.90 -29.95
C LEU A 156 19.08 -16.51 -29.44
N ALA A 157 20.19 -15.78 -29.56
CA ALA A 157 21.47 -16.20 -29.01
C ALA A 157 21.34 -16.41 -27.49
N LYS A 158 20.70 -15.48 -26.79
CA LYS A 158 20.45 -15.57 -25.35
C LYS A 158 19.52 -16.73 -24.99
N GLN A 159 18.46 -16.97 -25.78
CA GLN A 159 17.60 -18.15 -25.62
C GLN A 159 18.37 -19.48 -25.78
N LEU A 160 19.29 -19.55 -26.73
CA LEU A 160 20.18 -20.71 -26.89
C LEU A 160 21.13 -20.84 -25.70
N MET A 161 21.83 -19.76 -25.37
CA MET A 161 22.83 -19.72 -24.31
C MET A 161 22.24 -20.19 -22.97
N ARG A 162 21.00 -19.78 -22.65
CA ARG A 162 20.30 -20.20 -21.42
C ARG A 162 20.05 -21.71 -21.31
N LEU A 163 20.12 -22.47 -22.42
CA LEU A 163 19.96 -23.93 -22.40
C LEU A 163 21.22 -24.67 -21.93
N PHE A 164 22.39 -24.02 -21.90
CA PHE A 164 23.64 -24.69 -21.55
C PHE A 164 23.89 -24.69 -20.03
N PRO A 165 24.01 -25.87 -19.38
CA PRO A 165 24.31 -25.98 -17.96
C PRO A 165 25.83 -25.87 -17.74
N THR A 166 26.46 -24.76 -18.13
CA THR A 166 27.94 -24.64 -18.09
C THR A 166 28.45 -23.33 -17.50
N TYR A 167 27.57 -22.48 -16.97
CA TYR A 167 27.93 -21.16 -16.41
C TYR A 167 28.44 -21.24 -14.98
N PHE A 168 29.47 -22.06 -14.81
CA PHE A 168 30.28 -22.21 -13.61
C PHE A 168 31.74 -22.00 -13.99
N ASN A 169 32.53 -21.49 -13.04
CA ASN A 169 33.94 -21.25 -13.26
C ASN A 169 34.81 -22.46 -12.88
N ASP A 170 34.35 -23.28 -11.92
CA ASP A 170 35.11 -24.42 -11.40
C ASP A 170 34.82 -25.72 -12.17
N ILE A 171 35.87 -26.35 -12.71
CA ILE A 171 35.83 -27.65 -13.38
C ILE A 171 35.82 -28.75 -12.32
N GLY A 172 34.77 -29.57 -12.29
CA GLY A 172 34.59 -30.57 -11.24
C GLY A 172 34.08 -29.99 -9.92
N ALA A 173 34.12 -30.79 -8.85
CA ALA A 173 33.80 -30.32 -7.51
C ALA A 173 35.02 -29.64 -6.88
N GLU A 174 34.95 -28.32 -6.67
CA GLU A 174 35.94 -27.53 -5.93
C GLU A 174 35.31 -26.78 -4.74
N GLY A 175 36.15 -26.22 -3.86
CA GLY A 175 35.72 -25.48 -2.67
C GLY A 175 34.69 -26.21 -1.81
N LYS A 176 33.63 -25.49 -1.39
CA LYS A 176 32.55 -26.03 -0.55
C LYS A 176 31.91 -27.32 -1.12
N LEU A 177 31.73 -27.42 -2.44
CA LEU A 177 31.16 -28.62 -3.08
C LEU A 177 32.01 -29.86 -2.80
N ARG A 178 33.33 -29.71 -2.88
CA ARG A 178 34.28 -30.78 -2.60
C ARG A 178 34.34 -31.13 -1.12
N ASP A 179 34.30 -30.12 -0.27
CA ASP A 179 34.39 -30.30 1.18
C ASP A 179 33.17 -31.03 1.72
N ILE A 180 31.95 -30.61 1.34
CA ILE A 180 30.69 -31.23 1.76
C ILE A 180 30.59 -32.66 1.23
N SER A 181 30.85 -32.89 -0.06
CA SER A 181 30.81 -34.23 -0.64
C SER A 181 31.88 -35.17 -0.06
N THR A 182 33.01 -34.65 0.41
CA THR A 182 34.03 -35.45 1.12
C THR A 182 33.57 -35.77 2.53
N ARG A 183 33.08 -34.79 3.26
CA ARG A 183 32.65 -34.94 4.64
C ARG A 183 31.45 -35.89 4.77
N ILE A 184 30.47 -35.83 3.86
CA ILE A 184 29.31 -36.74 3.85
C ILE A 184 29.71 -38.22 3.65
N ASP A 185 30.77 -38.49 2.87
CA ASP A 185 31.33 -39.84 2.68
C ASP A 185 32.17 -40.27 3.91
N GLU A 186 32.92 -39.34 4.51
CA GLU A 186 33.80 -39.59 5.65
C GLU A 186 33.06 -39.85 6.97
N VAL A 187 31.94 -39.17 7.23
CA VAL A 187 31.11 -39.45 8.42
C VAL A 187 30.54 -40.87 8.41
N CYS A 188 30.43 -41.50 7.23
CA CYS A 188 30.07 -42.91 7.08
C CYS A 188 31.28 -43.86 7.05
N LEU A 189 32.49 -43.36 7.33
CA LEU A 189 33.75 -44.09 7.17
C LEU A 189 33.93 -44.68 5.76
N ARG A 190 33.32 -44.04 4.74
CA ARG A 190 33.30 -44.48 3.34
C ARG A 190 32.71 -45.88 3.12
N LYS A 191 31.79 -46.29 3.99
CA LYS A 191 31.13 -47.61 3.94
C LYS A 191 29.77 -47.59 3.26
N ASP A 192 29.20 -46.42 2.99
CA ASP A 192 27.96 -46.28 2.20
C ASP A 192 28.33 -46.28 0.70
N PRO A 193 28.03 -47.35 -0.06
CA PRO A 193 28.44 -47.44 -1.47
C PRO A 193 27.82 -46.35 -2.35
N LEU A 194 26.60 -45.90 -2.04
CA LEU A 194 25.87 -44.91 -2.83
C LEU A 194 26.45 -43.51 -2.62
N VAL A 195 26.66 -43.12 -1.36
CA VAL A 195 27.29 -41.82 -1.04
C VAL A 195 28.74 -41.77 -1.51
N HIS A 196 29.46 -42.89 -1.38
CA HIS A 196 30.83 -42.99 -1.90
C HIS A 196 30.88 -42.79 -3.42
N PHE A 197 29.97 -43.45 -4.14
CA PHE A 197 29.84 -43.28 -5.58
C PHE A 197 29.45 -41.84 -5.95
N LEU A 198 28.46 -41.23 -5.29
CA LEU A 198 28.05 -39.85 -5.51
C LEU A 198 29.22 -38.85 -5.37
N ARG A 199 30.05 -39.02 -4.34
CA ARG A 199 31.27 -38.20 -4.16
C ARG A 199 32.23 -38.39 -5.33
N LYS A 200 32.53 -39.64 -5.69
CA LYS A 200 33.45 -39.92 -6.79
C LYS A 200 32.94 -39.40 -8.13
N GLN A 201 31.65 -39.55 -8.40
CA GLN A 201 31.03 -39.05 -9.61
C GLN A 201 31.11 -37.53 -9.70
N SER A 202 30.86 -36.82 -8.60
CA SER A 202 31.02 -35.36 -8.56
C SER A 202 32.48 -34.90 -8.65
N HIS A 203 33.46 -35.70 -8.24
CA HIS A 203 34.88 -35.30 -8.31
C HIS A 203 35.53 -35.63 -9.66
N VAL A 204 35.17 -36.75 -10.28
CA VAL A 204 35.92 -37.35 -11.39
C VAL A 204 35.22 -37.19 -12.73
N GLU A 205 33.89 -37.28 -12.77
CA GLU A 205 33.08 -37.18 -13.99
C GLU A 205 31.88 -36.23 -13.76
N SER A 206 32.17 -35.06 -13.19
CA SER A 206 31.15 -34.03 -12.99
C SER A 206 30.47 -33.66 -14.30
N SER A 207 29.14 -33.60 -14.23
CA SER A 207 28.27 -33.17 -15.30
C SER A 207 26.94 -32.71 -14.71
N ASN A 208 26.08 -32.14 -15.55
CA ASN A 208 24.73 -31.78 -15.16
C ASN A 208 23.85 -32.99 -14.75
N GLN A 209 24.27 -34.24 -15.01
CA GLN A 209 23.59 -35.45 -14.51
C GLN A 209 23.80 -35.71 -13.02
N THR A 210 24.81 -35.09 -12.40
CA THR A 210 25.05 -35.25 -10.96
C THR A 210 23.87 -34.71 -10.13
N ILE A 211 23.12 -33.73 -10.65
CA ILE A 211 21.87 -33.25 -10.04
C ILE A 211 20.82 -34.37 -9.97
N ALA A 212 20.57 -35.05 -11.09
CA ALA A 212 19.62 -36.15 -11.14
C ALA A 212 20.05 -37.32 -10.24
N LEU A 213 21.37 -37.56 -10.10
CA LEU A 213 21.90 -38.54 -9.17
C LEU A 213 21.60 -38.17 -7.70
N ILE A 214 21.88 -36.93 -7.24
CA ILE A 214 21.56 -36.54 -5.85
C ILE A 214 20.06 -36.50 -5.58
N GLU A 215 19.23 -36.10 -6.55
CA GLU A 215 17.77 -36.21 -6.45
C GLU A 215 17.33 -37.67 -6.29
N GLY A 216 17.91 -38.58 -7.09
CA GLY A 216 17.68 -40.02 -6.96
C GLY A 216 18.09 -40.56 -5.59
N VAL A 217 19.20 -40.08 -5.03
CA VAL A 217 19.69 -40.44 -3.67
C VAL A 217 18.74 -39.95 -2.59
N LEU A 218 18.28 -38.69 -2.65
CA LEU A 218 17.32 -38.14 -1.70
C LEU A 218 15.96 -38.87 -1.80
N GLU A 219 15.51 -39.17 -3.01
CA GLU A 219 14.27 -39.94 -3.23
C GLU A 219 14.40 -41.39 -2.74
N PHE A 220 15.60 -41.98 -2.88
CA PHE A 220 15.90 -43.28 -2.28
C PHE A 220 15.87 -43.21 -0.75
N TRP A 221 16.47 -42.19 -0.13
CA TRP A 221 16.38 -41.99 1.31
C TRP A 221 14.93 -41.78 1.77
N ARG A 222 14.11 -41.06 0.99
CA ARG A 222 12.69 -40.84 1.27
C ARG A 222 11.86 -42.12 1.19
N THR A 223 12.07 -42.94 0.16
CA THR A 223 11.18 -44.08 -0.17
C THR A 223 11.72 -45.45 0.23
N LYS A 224 13.02 -45.57 0.49
CA LYS A 224 13.80 -46.82 0.59
C LYS A 224 13.79 -47.70 -0.66
N LYS A 225 13.26 -47.22 -1.78
CA LYS A 225 13.21 -47.97 -3.05
C LYS A 225 14.40 -47.56 -3.91
N LYS A 226 15.31 -48.49 -4.19
CA LYS A 226 16.52 -48.17 -4.97
C LYS A 226 16.26 -47.92 -6.45
N ASP A 227 15.04 -48.12 -6.96
CA ASP A 227 14.66 -47.84 -8.36
C ASP A 227 15.02 -46.40 -8.78
N SER A 228 14.94 -45.43 -7.86
CA SER A 228 15.24 -44.02 -8.13
C SER A 228 16.70 -43.74 -8.51
N VAL A 229 17.65 -44.62 -8.12
CA VAL A 229 19.08 -44.47 -8.44
C VAL A 229 19.56 -45.38 -9.56
N GLN A 230 18.75 -46.33 -10.03
CA GLN A 230 19.15 -47.39 -10.96
C GLN A 230 19.79 -46.86 -12.26
N LEU A 231 19.25 -45.76 -12.81
CA LEU A 231 19.77 -45.15 -14.04
C LEU A 231 21.04 -44.31 -13.81
N TYR A 232 21.43 -44.05 -12.57
CA TYR A 232 22.51 -43.11 -12.25
C TYR A 232 23.73 -43.78 -11.59
N VAL A 233 23.65 -45.07 -11.28
CA VAL A 233 24.76 -45.82 -10.67
C VAL A 233 25.14 -47.05 -11.52
N PRO A 234 26.40 -47.51 -11.46
CA PRO A 234 26.82 -48.73 -12.14
C PRO A 234 26.06 -49.98 -11.64
N PRO A 235 25.83 -51.00 -12.49
CA PRO A 235 25.18 -52.24 -12.08
C PRO A 235 25.82 -52.93 -10.87
N HIS A 236 27.15 -52.94 -10.76
CA HIS A 236 27.82 -53.52 -9.60
C HIS A 236 27.58 -52.72 -8.31
N ILE A 237 27.54 -51.39 -8.36
CA ILE A 237 27.20 -50.55 -7.20
C ILE A 237 25.74 -50.72 -6.84
N PHE A 238 24.83 -50.73 -7.83
CA PHE A 238 23.39 -50.94 -7.61
C PHE A 238 23.09 -52.24 -6.83
N SER A 239 23.85 -53.30 -7.10
CA SER A 239 23.73 -54.58 -6.40
C SER A 239 24.17 -54.54 -4.93
N GLN A 240 25.04 -53.58 -4.57
CA GLN A 240 25.60 -53.39 -3.23
C GLN A 240 24.76 -52.42 -2.37
N ILE A 241 23.80 -51.70 -2.97
CA ILE A 241 22.92 -50.78 -2.23
C ILE A 241 21.87 -51.59 -1.47
N GLU A 242 21.92 -51.49 -0.14
CA GLU A 242 20.92 -52.05 0.78
C GLU A 242 19.73 -51.08 0.93
N GLU A 243 18.49 -51.58 0.91
CA GLU A 243 17.25 -50.78 1.05
C GLU A 243 16.93 -50.42 2.52
N GLY A 244 17.73 -50.92 3.46
CA GLY A 244 17.61 -50.65 4.89
C GLY A 244 18.96 -50.78 5.57
N GLY A 245 19.02 -50.53 6.87
CA GLY A 245 20.26 -50.63 7.65
C GLY A 245 20.70 -49.30 8.25
N PRO A 246 21.89 -49.25 8.88
CA PRO A 246 22.34 -48.11 9.67
C PRO A 246 22.51 -46.82 8.84
N TYR A 247 22.78 -46.93 7.53
CA TYR A 247 22.96 -45.78 6.65
C TYR A 247 21.67 -45.27 6.00
N ILE A 248 20.54 -45.99 6.13
CA ILE A 248 19.28 -45.64 5.45
C ILE A 248 18.17 -45.32 6.45
N ASN A 249 18.09 -46.06 7.56
CA ASN A 249 16.97 -45.96 8.48
C ASN A 249 16.84 -44.60 9.18
N GLY A 250 17.96 -43.99 9.59
CA GLY A 250 17.96 -42.68 10.27
C GLY A 250 17.64 -41.53 9.31
N VAL A 251 18.38 -41.43 8.19
CA VAL A 251 18.14 -40.42 7.15
C VAL A 251 16.72 -40.49 6.56
N HIS A 252 16.14 -41.68 6.41
CA HIS A 252 14.75 -41.85 5.97
C HIS A 252 13.73 -41.23 6.92
N LYS A 253 13.90 -41.44 8.23
CA LYS A 253 13.01 -40.86 9.25
C LYS A 253 13.12 -39.33 9.25
N LEU A 254 14.35 -38.81 9.23
CA LEU A 254 14.62 -37.38 9.20
C LEU A 254 14.02 -36.71 7.97
N LEU A 255 14.28 -37.27 6.79
CA LEU A 255 13.85 -36.67 5.54
C LEU A 255 12.31 -36.63 5.45
N ASN A 256 11.62 -37.72 5.79
CA ASN A 256 10.15 -37.72 5.79
C ASN A 256 9.55 -36.77 6.84
N ALA A 257 10.17 -36.67 8.03
CA ALA A 257 9.73 -35.70 9.03
C ALA A 257 9.91 -34.25 8.54
N LEU A 258 11.06 -33.95 7.91
CA LEU A 258 11.32 -32.63 7.35
C LEU A 258 10.31 -32.28 6.25
N LEU A 259 10.05 -33.19 5.31
CA LEU A 259 9.06 -32.96 4.27
C LEU A 259 7.65 -32.75 4.85
N GLN A 260 7.28 -33.52 5.89
CA GLN A 260 5.97 -33.37 6.52
C GLN A 260 5.83 -32.04 7.26
N GLU A 261 6.85 -31.63 8.00
CA GLU A 261 6.86 -30.38 8.77
C GLU A 261 6.83 -29.14 7.87
N GLU A 262 7.54 -29.18 6.75
CA GLU A 262 7.57 -28.11 5.74
C GLU A 262 6.39 -28.18 4.75
N GLY A 263 5.56 -29.23 4.82
CA GLY A 263 4.43 -29.45 3.90
C GLY A 263 4.85 -29.74 2.45
N LEU A 264 6.02 -30.35 2.24
CA LEU A 264 6.61 -30.59 0.93
C LEU A 264 6.16 -31.92 0.32
N SER A 265 5.91 -31.91 -0.99
CA SER A 265 5.35 -33.07 -1.70
C SER A 265 6.41 -33.96 -2.37
N ASN A 266 7.60 -33.41 -2.63
CA ASN A 266 8.68 -34.07 -3.35
C ASN A 266 10.06 -33.53 -2.93
N VAL A 267 11.13 -34.23 -3.30
CA VAL A 267 12.51 -33.88 -2.91
C VAL A 267 13.06 -32.63 -3.61
N GLN A 268 12.50 -32.21 -4.75
CA GLN A 268 12.98 -31.02 -5.47
C GLN A 268 12.64 -29.73 -4.70
N GLU A 269 11.55 -29.74 -3.93
CA GLU A 269 11.16 -28.62 -3.07
C GLU A 269 12.15 -28.36 -1.92
N LEU A 270 13.06 -29.30 -1.62
CA LEU A 270 14.13 -29.11 -0.62
C LEU A 270 15.09 -27.96 -0.96
N LEU A 271 15.14 -27.53 -2.22
CA LEU A 271 15.90 -26.34 -2.63
C LEU A 271 15.44 -25.05 -1.93
N ARG A 272 14.19 -25.01 -1.44
CA ARG A 272 13.58 -23.85 -0.77
C ARG A 272 13.74 -23.84 0.75
N VAL A 273 14.14 -24.96 1.34
CA VAL A 273 14.26 -25.11 2.80
C VAL A 273 15.46 -24.31 3.30
N ASP A 274 15.29 -23.49 4.33
CA ASP A 274 16.42 -22.77 4.93
C ASP A 274 17.37 -23.73 5.67
N GLU A 275 18.65 -23.70 5.29
CA GLU A 275 19.69 -24.58 5.82
C GLU A 275 19.89 -24.40 7.33
N THR A 276 19.82 -23.17 7.83
CA THR A 276 20.07 -22.89 9.24
C THR A 276 19.00 -23.44 10.17
N SER A 277 17.81 -23.72 9.63
CA SER A 277 16.64 -24.20 10.37
C SER A 277 16.44 -25.72 10.32
N ILE A 278 17.17 -26.46 9.48
CA ILE A 278 16.91 -27.89 9.23
C ILE A 278 16.95 -28.68 10.55
N ARG A 279 17.99 -28.50 11.36
CA ARG A 279 18.14 -29.24 12.63
C ARG A 279 17.08 -28.91 13.66
N ASP A 280 16.68 -27.64 13.74
CA ASP A 280 15.70 -27.18 14.73
C ASP A 280 14.31 -27.76 14.44
N LYS A 281 13.96 -27.87 13.15
CA LYS A 281 12.69 -28.42 12.67
C LYS A 281 12.55 -29.90 13.05
N VAL A 282 13.49 -30.74 12.61
CA VAL A 282 13.43 -32.19 12.86
C VAL A 282 13.98 -32.63 14.22
N ARG A 283 14.07 -31.72 15.21
CA ARG A 283 14.67 -32.00 16.51
C ARG A 283 13.81 -32.97 17.34
N GLY A 284 14.45 -33.97 17.95
CA GLY A 284 13.81 -34.87 18.91
C GLY A 284 13.18 -36.15 18.31
N ILE A 285 13.43 -36.45 17.03
CA ILE A 285 13.01 -37.71 16.41
C ILE A 285 13.77 -38.88 17.02
N SER A 286 13.02 -39.89 17.50
CA SER A 286 13.59 -41.05 18.18
C SER A 286 14.21 -42.08 17.23
N GLY A 287 15.37 -42.64 17.64
CA GLY A 287 16.09 -43.66 16.89
C GLY A 287 16.75 -43.12 15.61
N VAL A 288 17.34 -41.93 15.72
CA VAL A 288 18.16 -41.22 14.72
C VAL A 288 19.46 -40.79 15.41
N SER A 289 20.61 -40.92 14.74
CA SER A 289 21.92 -40.53 15.28
C SER A 289 22.35 -39.13 14.83
N GLU A 290 23.31 -38.51 15.51
CA GLU A 290 23.91 -37.23 15.05
C GLU A 290 24.49 -37.33 13.63
N VAL A 291 25.03 -38.50 13.27
CA VAL A 291 25.55 -38.76 11.92
C VAL A 291 24.43 -38.69 10.87
N ASP A 292 23.21 -39.09 11.21
CA ASP A 292 22.08 -39.00 10.28
C ASP A 292 21.65 -37.55 10.03
N TYR A 293 21.66 -36.70 11.08
CA TYR A 293 21.39 -35.26 10.93
C TYR A 293 22.45 -34.60 10.04
N ASP A 294 23.73 -34.84 10.35
CA ASP A 294 24.88 -34.36 9.57
C ASP A 294 24.74 -34.72 8.09
N ARG A 295 24.31 -35.96 7.79
CA ARG A 295 24.16 -36.45 6.42
C ARG A 295 23.00 -35.81 5.67
N VAL A 296 21.84 -35.65 6.30
CA VAL A 296 20.67 -35.00 5.66
C VAL A 296 20.98 -33.52 5.38
N GLU A 297 21.53 -32.81 6.36
CA GLU A 297 21.94 -31.41 6.23
C GLU A 297 22.96 -31.25 5.09
N MET A 298 24.06 -32.02 5.12
CA MET A 298 25.07 -31.97 4.06
C MET A 298 24.55 -32.39 2.69
N ALA A 299 23.63 -33.36 2.60
CA ALA A 299 23.06 -33.78 1.32
C ALA A 299 22.19 -32.68 0.70
N ILE A 300 21.41 -31.96 1.51
CA ILE A 300 20.59 -30.83 1.07
C ILE A 300 21.48 -29.66 0.64
N SER A 301 22.50 -29.29 1.43
CA SER A 301 23.48 -28.25 1.04
C SER A 301 24.24 -28.66 -0.23
N PHE A 302 24.63 -29.93 -0.36
CA PHE A 302 25.29 -30.44 -1.56
C PHE A 302 24.37 -30.37 -2.79
N TYR A 303 23.09 -30.74 -2.64
CA TYR A 303 22.09 -30.62 -3.69
C TYR A 303 21.93 -29.17 -4.16
N LYS A 304 21.79 -28.22 -3.23
CA LYS A 304 21.66 -26.79 -3.55
C LYS A 304 22.87 -26.23 -4.28
N LEU A 305 24.09 -26.55 -3.83
CA LEU A 305 25.32 -26.09 -4.49
C LEU A 305 25.47 -26.71 -5.90
N LEU A 306 25.15 -27.99 -6.08
CA LEU A 306 25.13 -28.62 -7.40
C LEU A 306 24.09 -27.97 -8.31
N PHE A 307 22.91 -27.69 -7.76
CA PHE A 307 21.85 -27.01 -8.50
C PHE A 307 22.30 -25.61 -8.95
N GLN A 308 22.91 -24.82 -8.06
CA GLN A 308 23.46 -23.48 -8.35
C GLN A 308 24.62 -23.51 -9.37
N LYS A 309 25.39 -24.61 -9.40
CA LYS A 309 26.46 -24.79 -10.38
C LYS A 309 25.92 -24.89 -11.81
N TYR A 310 24.86 -25.66 -12.02
CA TYR A 310 24.33 -25.96 -13.36
C TYR A 310 23.05 -25.18 -13.74
N HIS A 311 22.41 -24.47 -12.81
CA HIS A 311 21.22 -23.64 -13.03
C HIS A 311 21.40 -22.20 -12.51
N PHE A 312 20.53 -21.29 -12.96
CA PHE A 312 20.61 -19.85 -12.65
C PHE A 312 19.83 -19.40 -11.40
N VAL A 313 19.40 -20.33 -10.54
CA VAL A 313 18.54 -20.02 -9.39
C VAL A 313 19.29 -19.31 -8.27
N PHE A 314 18.59 -18.39 -7.61
CA PHE A 314 19.09 -17.51 -6.55
C PHE A 314 19.04 -18.21 -5.18
N THR A 315 20.19 -18.68 -4.68
CA THR A 315 20.29 -19.26 -3.32
C THR A 315 21.46 -18.66 -2.52
N GLU A 316 22.67 -18.54 -3.11
CA GLU A 316 23.84 -17.89 -2.47
C GLU A 316 24.57 -16.93 -3.42
N MET A 317 24.01 -15.73 -3.69
CA MET A 317 24.62 -14.78 -4.62
C MET A 317 25.97 -14.23 -4.12
N GLU A 318 26.14 -14.05 -2.81
CA GLU A 318 27.38 -13.48 -2.25
C GLU A 318 28.60 -14.38 -2.45
N ALA A 319 28.42 -15.71 -2.36
CA ALA A 319 29.48 -16.68 -2.63
C ALA A 319 29.92 -16.62 -4.10
N TYR A 320 28.96 -16.52 -5.02
CA TYR A 320 29.23 -16.38 -6.45
C TYR A 320 29.92 -15.05 -6.79
N LEU A 321 29.45 -13.94 -6.23
CA LEU A 321 30.08 -12.61 -6.42
C LEU A 321 31.52 -12.57 -5.88
N SER A 322 31.80 -13.32 -4.81
CA SER A 322 33.16 -13.43 -4.26
C SER A 322 34.11 -14.14 -5.22
N GLN A 323 33.64 -15.19 -5.93
CA GLN A 323 34.43 -15.86 -6.98
C GLN A 323 34.71 -14.95 -8.17
N LEU A 324 33.80 -14.01 -8.47
CA LEU A 324 33.94 -13.10 -9.61
C LEU A 324 34.89 -11.91 -9.36
N GLN A 325 35.36 -11.68 -8.13
CA GLN A 325 36.18 -10.49 -7.80
C GLN A 325 37.47 -10.36 -8.63
N THR A 326 38.04 -11.48 -9.09
CA THR A 326 39.32 -11.54 -9.82
C THR A 326 39.15 -11.53 -11.35
N THR A 327 37.91 -11.56 -11.84
CA THR A 327 37.56 -11.73 -13.27
C THR A 327 37.63 -10.43 -14.08
N GLY A 328 37.62 -9.27 -13.40
CA GLY A 328 37.62 -7.95 -14.04
C GLY A 328 36.23 -7.42 -14.40
N ILE A 329 35.16 -8.05 -13.91
CA ILE A 329 33.79 -7.49 -13.98
C ILE A 329 33.76 -6.15 -13.22
N PRO A 330 33.32 -5.04 -13.86
CA PRO A 330 33.30 -3.74 -13.22
C PRO A 330 32.23 -3.63 -12.13
N ASP A 331 32.49 -2.77 -11.15
CA ASP A 331 31.51 -2.25 -10.18
C ASP A 331 30.70 -3.32 -9.41
N LEU A 332 31.30 -4.47 -9.05
CA LEU A 332 30.63 -5.50 -8.23
C LEU A 332 30.12 -4.96 -6.88
N SER A 333 30.71 -3.88 -6.36
CA SER A 333 30.23 -3.15 -5.19
C SER A 333 28.85 -2.51 -5.41
N GLU A 334 28.59 -1.96 -6.60
CA GLU A 334 27.28 -1.39 -6.95
C GLU A 334 26.20 -2.48 -7.00
N LEU A 335 26.53 -3.66 -7.55
CA LEU A 335 25.62 -4.80 -7.54
C LEU A 335 25.28 -5.25 -6.11
N ARG A 336 26.28 -5.34 -5.22
CA ARG A 336 26.04 -5.63 -3.79
C ARG A 336 25.13 -4.59 -3.14
N GLU A 337 25.34 -3.31 -3.44
CA GLU A 337 24.47 -2.23 -2.95
C GLU A 337 23.03 -2.37 -3.47
N ALA A 338 22.87 -2.74 -4.75
CA ALA A 338 21.57 -2.99 -5.36
C ALA A 338 20.83 -4.15 -4.66
N LEU A 339 21.53 -5.26 -4.39
CA LEU A 339 20.97 -6.43 -3.71
C LEU A 339 20.49 -6.11 -2.29
N GLY A 340 21.18 -5.21 -1.59
CA GLY A 340 20.83 -4.76 -0.24
C GLY A 340 19.70 -3.74 -0.15
N LYS A 341 19.13 -3.25 -1.27
CA LYS A 341 18.01 -2.29 -1.23
C LYS A 341 16.74 -2.95 -0.71
N LYS A 342 16.08 -2.31 0.27
CA LYS A 342 14.80 -2.74 0.83
C LYS A 342 13.61 -2.53 -0.11
N SER A 343 13.60 -1.42 -0.85
CA SER A 343 12.52 -1.14 -1.83
C SER A 343 12.73 -2.00 -3.08
N LYS A 344 11.75 -2.85 -3.38
CA LYS A 344 11.76 -3.75 -4.55
C LYS A 344 11.88 -2.99 -5.87
N GLN A 345 11.10 -1.93 -6.04
CA GLN A 345 11.17 -1.06 -7.24
C GLN A 345 12.58 -0.48 -7.44
N LYS A 346 13.20 0.08 -6.39
CA LYS A 346 14.57 0.61 -6.46
C LYS A 346 15.61 -0.49 -6.69
N LYS A 347 15.39 -1.67 -6.12
CA LYS A 347 16.24 -2.86 -6.33
C LYS A 347 16.19 -3.29 -7.80
N ILE A 348 15.00 -3.50 -8.37
CA ILE A 348 14.81 -3.81 -9.79
C ILE A 348 15.48 -2.75 -10.67
N PHE A 349 15.22 -1.46 -10.44
CA PHE A 349 15.81 -0.38 -11.24
C PHE A 349 17.35 -0.45 -11.28
N ARG A 350 17.99 -0.68 -10.13
CA ARG A 350 19.46 -0.79 -10.02
C ARG A 350 19.98 -2.08 -10.64
N LEU A 351 19.30 -3.20 -10.46
CA LEU A 351 19.66 -4.47 -11.11
C LEU A 351 19.55 -4.38 -12.63
N LEU A 352 18.50 -3.78 -13.17
CA LEU A 352 18.35 -3.50 -14.60
C LEU A 352 19.43 -2.55 -15.12
N ALA A 353 19.85 -1.55 -14.34
CA ALA A 353 20.97 -0.68 -14.71
C ALA A 353 22.30 -1.44 -14.76
N TYR A 354 22.52 -2.38 -13.84
CA TYR A 354 23.71 -3.23 -13.85
C TYR A 354 23.70 -4.22 -15.01
N LEU A 355 22.55 -4.81 -15.33
CA LEU A 355 22.36 -5.67 -16.50
C LEU A 355 22.72 -4.96 -17.81
N ASP A 356 22.46 -3.65 -17.91
CA ASP A 356 22.83 -2.83 -19.07
C ASP A 356 24.36 -2.79 -19.26
N LYS A 357 25.11 -2.58 -18.18
CA LYS A 357 26.58 -2.65 -18.18
C LYS A 357 27.09 -4.03 -18.62
N LEU A 358 26.46 -5.09 -18.13
CA LEU A 358 26.83 -6.46 -18.55
C LEU A 358 26.52 -6.70 -20.03
N LYS A 359 25.39 -6.19 -20.53
CA LYS A 359 25.02 -6.28 -21.95
C LYS A 359 26.03 -5.58 -22.85
N GLU A 360 26.53 -4.40 -22.45
CA GLU A 360 27.59 -3.69 -23.18
C GLU A 360 28.88 -4.51 -23.27
N ILE A 361 29.27 -5.20 -22.20
CA ILE A 361 30.43 -6.10 -22.18
C ILE A 361 30.20 -7.28 -23.13
N ILE A 362 29.04 -7.94 -23.02
CA ILE A 362 28.67 -9.12 -23.79
C ILE A 362 28.65 -8.83 -25.30
N LEU A 363 28.10 -7.67 -25.71
CA LEU A 363 27.99 -7.24 -27.10
C LEU A 363 29.22 -6.48 -27.61
N SER A 364 30.23 -6.25 -26.77
CA SER A 364 31.44 -5.55 -27.16
C SER A 364 32.13 -6.25 -28.34
N PRO A 365 32.61 -5.53 -29.36
CA PRO A 365 33.42 -6.12 -30.42
C PRO A 365 34.82 -6.53 -29.94
N LYS A 366 35.21 -6.13 -28.72
CA LYS A 366 36.51 -6.52 -28.13
C LYS A 366 36.48 -7.97 -27.67
N SER A 367 37.58 -8.68 -27.89
CA SER A 367 37.86 -9.96 -27.25
C SER A 367 38.69 -9.73 -25.99
N PHE A 368 38.41 -10.48 -24.93
CA PHE A 368 39.11 -10.37 -23.65
C PHE A 368 40.03 -11.57 -23.43
N GLU A 369 40.98 -11.41 -22.51
CA GLU A 369 41.94 -12.46 -22.15
C GLU A 369 41.23 -13.62 -21.43
N ILE A 370 41.55 -14.84 -21.84
CA ILE A 370 41.08 -16.07 -21.19
C ILE A 370 42.07 -16.40 -20.07
N LYS A 371 41.56 -16.52 -18.83
CA LYS A 371 42.33 -17.01 -17.67
C LYS A 371 41.87 -18.43 -17.35
N GLU A 372 42.74 -19.40 -17.53
CA GLU A 372 42.43 -20.81 -17.26
C GLU A 372 43.57 -21.51 -16.49
N ASP A 373 43.20 -22.17 -15.39
CA ASP A 373 44.12 -22.93 -14.52
C ASP A 373 43.66 -24.38 -14.45
N ILE A 374 43.97 -25.18 -15.48
CA ILE A 374 43.41 -26.52 -15.67
C ILE A 374 44.46 -27.61 -15.40
N TYR A 375 44.20 -28.47 -14.42
CA TYR A 375 45.06 -29.58 -14.01
C TYR A 375 44.46 -30.94 -14.42
N ARG A 376 45.33 -31.89 -14.78
CA ARG A 376 44.94 -33.27 -15.12
C ARG A 376 45.55 -34.25 -14.11
N LYS A 377 44.70 -35.05 -13.47
CA LYS A 377 45.11 -36.10 -12.53
C LYS A 377 44.61 -37.46 -13.00
N ARG A 378 45.49 -38.47 -13.00
CA ARG A 378 45.12 -39.87 -13.24
C ARG A 378 44.78 -40.55 -11.91
N HIS A 379 43.61 -41.18 -11.83
CA HIS A 379 43.24 -42.02 -10.70
C HIS A 379 43.74 -43.45 -10.97
N PHE A 380 44.80 -43.88 -10.26
CA PHE A 380 45.51 -45.14 -10.50
C PHE A 380 44.67 -46.41 -10.27
N THR A 381 43.52 -46.33 -9.60
CA THR A 381 42.67 -47.49 -9.29
C THR A 381 41.51 -47.72 -10.27
N VAL A 382 41.17 -46.77 -11.15
CA VAL A 382 39.99 -46.88 -12.05
C VAL A 382 40.24 -46.34 -13.48
N ASP A 383 41.43 -45.85 -13.81
CA ASP A 383 41.82 -45.36 -15.15
C ASP A 383 40.90 -44.25 -15.75
N ILE A 384 40.16 -43.52 -14.90
CA ILE A 384 39.34 -42.38 -15.29
C ILE A 384 40.18 -41.10 -15.27
N PRO A 385 40.31 -40.38 -16.40
CA PRO A 385 41.00 -39.10 -16.44
C PRO A 385 40.18 -38.04 -15.70
N SER A 386 40.66 -37.56 -14.55
CA SER A 386 40.05 -36.44 -13.82
C SER A 386 40.71 -35.12 -14.20
N MET A 387 39.88 -34.09 -14.40
CA MET A 387 40.31 -32.71 -14.64
C MET A 387 39.67 -31.81 -13.58
N TYR A 388 40.44 -30.87 -13.06
CA TYR A 388 39.98 -29.86 -12.10
C TYR A 388 40.72 -28.55 -12.38
N GLY A 389 40.20 -27.43 -11.89
CA GLY A 389 40.68 -26.11 -12.24
C GLY A 389 39.58 -25.08 -12.43
N SER A 390 39.94 -23.91 -12.95
CA SER A 390 38.98 -22.85 -13.25
C SER A 390 39.10 -22.30 -14.67
N TYR A 391 38.01 -21.73 -15.18
CA TYR A 391 37.93 -21.03 -16.45
C TYR A 391 37.22 -19.68 -16.27
N HIS A 392 37.87 -18.61 -16.73
CA HIS A 392 37.34 -17.25 -16.68
C HIS A 392 37.58 -16.51 -17.99
N GLU A 393 36.54 -15.88 -18.51
CA GLU A 393 36.60 -14.90 -19.60
C GLU A 393 35.48 -13.87 -19.37
N LEU A 394 35.75 -12.60 -19.64
CA LEU A 394 34.89 -11.51 -19.19
C LEU A 394 33.46 -11.56 -19.76
N LYS A 395 33.27 -11.89 -21.05
CA LYS A 395 31.93 -12.00 -21.65
C LYS A 395 31.19 -13.23 -21.15
N PHE A 396 31.90 -14.35 -21.00
CA PHE A 396 31.35 -15.58 -20.44
C PHE A 396 30.85 -15.37 -19.00
N ASP A 397 31.68 -14.76 -18.15
CA ASP A 397 31.35 -14.47 -16.75
C ASP A 397 30.21 -13.44 -16.65
N ALA A 398 30.24 -12.39 -17.49
CA ALA A 398 29.17 -11.41 -17.57
C ALA A 398 27.82 -12.02 -18.00
N LEU A 399 27.82 -12.97 -18.93
CA LEU A 399 26.61 -13.68 -19.36
C LEU A 399 26.07 -14.61 -18.26
N GLY A 400 26.96 -15.35 -17.59
CA GLY A 400 26.58 -16.18 -16.44
C GLY A 400 25.99 -15.38 -15.28
N LEU A 401 26.53 -14.18 -15.02
CA LEU A 401 26.00 -13.25 -14.03
C LEU A 401 24.66 -12.63 -14.48
N THR A 402 24.53 -12.28 -15.77
CA THR A 402 23.30 -11.77 -16.39
C THR A 402 22.13 -12.71 -16.12
N PHE A 403 22.27 -14.00 -16.41
CA PHE A 403 21.18 -14.97 -16.20
C PHE A 403 20.74 -15.11 -14.74
N ARG A 404 21.68 -15.02 -13.79
CA ARG A 404 21.38 -15.07 -12.35
C ARG A 404 20.66 -13.83 -11.86
N ILE A 405 21.08 -12.65 -12.32
CA ILE A 405 20.40 -11.39 -11.99
C ILE A 405 18.99 -11.38 -12.61
N GLU A 406 18.82 -11.85 -13.85
CA GLU A 406 17.51 -11.91 -14.50
C GLU A 406 16.53 -12.84 -13.80
N SER A 407 17.02 -14.00 -13.37
CA SER A 407 16.24 -14.94 -12.55
C SER A 407 15.70 -14.26 -11.29
N LEU A 408 16.55 -13.50 -10.59
CA LEU A 408 16.14 -12.68 -9.44
C LEU A 408 15.15 -11.58 -9.83
N VAL A 409 15.41 -10.86 -10.92
CA VAL A 409 14.54 -9.76 -11.37
C VAL A 409 13.16 -10.25 -11.78
N ASN A 410 13.04 -11.43 -12.40
CA ASN A 410 11.73 -12.01 -12.72
C ASN A 410 10.91 -12.33 -11.47
N VAL A 411 11.54 -12.87 -10.42
CA VAL A 411 10.88 -13.07 -9.12
C VAL A 411 10.45 -11.73 -8.52
N LEU A 412 11.34 -10.72 -8.55
CA LEU A 412 11.00 -9.39 -8.06
C LEU A 412 9.88 -8.72 -8.87
N PHE A 413 9.78 -8.96 -10.18
CA PHE A 413 8.68 -8.46 -11.01
C PHE A 413 7.36 -9.15 -10.69
N GLU A 414 7.38 -10.46 -10.43
CA GLU A 414 6.20 -11.20 -10.00
C GLU A 414 5.66 -10.65 -8.68
N GLU A 415 6.53 -10.50 -7.68
CA GLU A 415 6.18 -9.87 -6.40
C GLU A 415 5.68 -8.43 -6.56
N LEU A 416 6.31 -7.63 -7.44
CA LEU A 416 5.92 -6.25 -7.71
C LEU A 416 4.47 -6.16 -8.27
N VAL A 417 4.10 -7.10 -9.13
CA VAL A 417 2.76 -7.18 -9.71
C VAL A 417 1.74 -7.67 -8.68
N GLU A 418 2.10 -8.65 -7.85
CA GLU A 418 1.22 -9.18 -6.79
C GLU A 418 0.91 -8.15 -5.69
N GLU A 419 1.90 -7.37 -5.26
CA GLU A 419 1.75 -6.39 -4.17
C GLU A 419 0.97 -5.13 -4.57
N MET A 420 0.82 -4.84 -5.86
CA MET A 420 0.12 -3.66 -6.32
C MET A 420 -1.40 -3.83 -6.17
N ASP A 421 -2.01 -2.93 -5.38
CA ASP A 421 -3.47 -2.83 -5.27
C ASP A 421 -4.08 -2.32 -6.58
N LEU A 422 -4.79 -3.23 -7.26
CA LEU A 422 -5.53 -2.99 -8.50
C LEU A 422 -7.02 -3.30 -8.31
N GLU A 423 -7.54 -3.28 -7.08
CA GLU A 423 -8.99 -3.43 -6.83
C GLU A 423 -9.79 -2.30 -7.50
N PHE A 424 -9.19 -1.11 -7.56
CA PHE A 424 -9.67 0.02 -8.34
C PHE A 424 -8.51 0.91 -8.78
N ILE A 425 -8.68 1.56 -9.93
CA ILE A 425 -7.66 2.40 -10.54
C ILE A 425 -8.07 3.86 -10.45
N THR A 426 -7.19 4.66 -9.86
CA THR A 426 -7.24 6.12 -9.84
C THR A 426 -6.07 6.71 -10.63
N ARG A 427 -6.00 8.03 -10.81
CA ARG A 427 -4.88 8.67 -11.50
C ARG A 427 -3.53 8.41 -10.81
N GLU A 428 -3.52 8.34 -9.48
CA GLU A 428 -2.32 8.01 -8.70
C GLU A 428 -1.88 6.56 -8.96
N THR A 429 -2.83 5.61 -9.00
CA THR A 429 -2.56 4.22 -9.40
C THR A 429 -1.97 4.17 -10.81
N ILE A 430 -2.50 4.94 -11.76
CA ILE A 430 -1.98 5.00 -13.14
C ILE A 430 -0.54 5.54 -13.19
N SER A 431 -0.20 6.51 -12.35
CA SER A 431 1.17 7.02 -12.25
C SER A 431 2.14 5.92 -11.82
N GLN A 432 1.76 5.10 -10.83
CA GLN A 432 2.56 3.95 -10.39
C GLN A 432 2.64 2.85 -11.45
N ILE A 433 1.51 2.56 -12.13
CA ILE A 433 1.48 1.62 -13.27
C ILE A 433 2.50 2.06 -14.33
N TYR A 434 2.52 3.34 -14.69
CA TYR A 434 3.48 3.86 -15.67
C TYR A 434 4.93 3.63 -15.23
N GLU A 435 5.28 3.90 -13.97
CA GLU A 435 6.63 3.62 -13.45
C GLU A 435 7.01 2.15 -13.55
N TYR A 436 6.07 1.23 -13.31
CA TYR A 436 6.32 -0.22 -13.38
C TYR A 436 6.48 -0.68 -14.82
N LEU A 437 5.63 -0.20 -15.74
CA LEU A 437 5.73 -0.53 -17.15
C LEU A 437 7.03 0.00 -17.78
N MET A 438 7.58 1.11 -17.29
CA MET A 438 8.92 1.59 -17.69
C MET A 438 10.03 0.61 -17.28
N LEU A 439 9.91 -0.05 -16.12
CA LEU A 439 10.84 -1.09 -15.69
C LEU A 439 10.71 -2.34 -16.55
N PHE A 440 9.48 -2.75 -16.90
CA PHE A 440 9.23 -3.86 -17.82
C PHE A 440 9.81 -3.59 -19.22
N ASP A 441 9.56 -2.42 -19.81
CA ASP A 441 10.12 -2.03 -21.10
C ASP A 441 11.66 -2.05 -21.08
N LYS A 442 12.28 -1.56 -20.00
CA LYS A 442 13.74 -1.68 -19.83
C LYS A 442 14.19 -3.15 -19.77
N GLY A 443 13.45 -4.02 -19.08
CA GLY A 443 13.70 -5.46 -19.04
C GLY A 443 13.65 -6.10 -20.44
N LEU A 444 12.63 -5.80 -21.23
CA LEU A 444 12.49 -6.30 -22.59
C LEU A 444 13.66 -5.86 -23.49
N ARG A 445 14.05 -4.58 -23.43
CA ARG A 445 15.20 -4.07 -24.20
C ARG A 445 16.51 -4.76 -23.81
N LEU A 446 16.72 -5.05 -22.53
CA LEU A 446 17.87 -5.84 -22.05
C LEU A 446 17.84 -7.29 -22.55
N ASP A 447 16.65 -7.83 -22.81
CA ASP A 447 16.46 -9.14 -23.44
C ASP A 447 16.62 -9.14 -24.97
N GLY A 448 16.91 -7.96 -25.56
CA GLY A 448 17.02 -7.78 -27.01
C GLY A 448 15.69 -7.65 -27.72
N ILE A 449 14.62 -7.35 -26.97
CA ILE A 449 13.27 -7.13 -27.49
C ILE A 449 13.02 -5.63 -27.53
N GLU A 450 12.88 -5.08 -28.73
CA GLU A 450 12.61 -3.65 -28.93
C GLU A 450 11.29 -3.49 -29.65
N SER A 451 10.33 -2.79 -29.03
CA SER A 451 9.01 -2.54 -29.61
C SER A 451 8.69 -1.05 -29.62
N LEU A 452 8.59 -0.49 -30.83
CA LEU A 452 8.13 0.88 -31.04
C LEU A 452 6.67 1.07 -30.61
N GLU A 453 5.86 0.01 -30.68
CA GLU A 453 4.47 0.03 -30.26
C GLU A 453 4.34 0.22 -28.74
N VAL A 454 5.11 -0.55 -27.96
CA VAL A 454 5.16 -0.39 -26.49
C VAL A 454 5.64 1.02 -26.12
N ALA A 455 6.73 1.49 -26.74
CA ALA A 455 7.27 2.82 -26.48
C ALA A 455 6.24 3.93 -26.77
N LYS A 456 5.49 3.82 -27.87
CA LYS A 456 4.42 4.77 -28.22
C LYS A 456 3.29 4.79 -27.19
N GLN A 457 2.87 3.62 -26.70
CA GLN A 457 1.80 3.56 -25.70
C GLN A 457 2.24 4.08 -24.33
N LEU A 458 3.49 3.82 -23.95
CA LEU A 458 4.09 4.40 -22.74
C LEU A 458 4.17 5.93 -22.83
N ASP A 459 4.53 6.46 -24.00
CA ASP A 459 4.56 7.90 -24.23
C ASP A 459 3.15 8.53 -24.16
N LEU A 460 2.14 7.87 -24.75
CA LEU A 460 0.74 8.28 -24.61
C LEU A 460 0.30 8.27 -23.14
N LEU A 461 0.67 7.25 -22.37
CA LEU A 461 0.36 7.15 -20.94
C LEU A 461 1.03 8.28 -20.15
N ALA A 462 2.31 8.56 -20.39
CA ALA A 462 3.05 9.63 -19.73
C ALA A 462 2.41 11.01 -19.97
N HIS A 463 1.96 11.29 -21.18
CA HIS A 463 1.30 12.54 -21.54
C HIS A 463 -0.13 12.63 -20.97
N SER A 464 -0.86 11.51 -20.95
CA SER A 464 -2.22 11.46 -20.38
C SER A 464 -2.25 11.89 -18.90
N LEU A 465 -1.23 11.52 -18.13
CA LEU A 465 -1.05 11.89 -16.72
C LEU A 465 -0.86 13.40 -16.50
N LYS A 466 -0.60 14.19 -17.55
CA LYS A 466 -0.47 15.66 -17.48
C LYS A 466 -1.75 16.38 -17.90
N ILE A 467 -2.69 15.69 -18.55
CA ILE A 467 -3.91 16.29 -19.11
C ILE A 467 -5.03 16.26 -18.06
N LYS A 468 -5.74 17.39 -17.90
CA LYS A 468 -6.96 17.44 -17.08
C LYS A 468 -8.15 16.92 -17.89
N GLY A 469 -9.03 16.14 -17.26
CA GLY A 469 -10.22 15.57 -17.93
C GLY A 469 -9.95 14.36 -18.83
N PHE A 470 -8.79 13.71 -18.71
CA PHE A 470 -8.52 12.45 -19.42
C PHE A 470 -9.46 11.36 -18.91
N SER A 471 -10.19 10.72 -19.82
CA SER A 471 -11.27 9.79 -19.48
C SER A 471 -10.78 8.35 -19.27
N SER A 472 -11.56 7.56 -18.51
CA SER A 472 -11.30 6.13 -18.31
C SER A 472 -11.27 5.34 -19.61
N THR A 473 -12.15 5.64 -20.55
CA THR A 473 -12.21 4.97 -21.86
C THR A 473 -10.94 5.22 -22.68
N GLN A 474 -10.33 6.40 -22.55
CA GLN A 474 -9.03 6.67 -23.20
C GLN A 474 -7.89 5.90 -22.54
N PHE A 475 -7.91 5.71 -21.21
CA PHE A 475 -6.96 4.82 -20.55
C PHE A 475 -7.13 3.37 -21.03
N VAL A 476 -8.38 2.88 -21.15
CA VAL A 476 -8.67 1.56 -21.71
C VAL A 476 -8.06 1.38 -23.11
N ASP A 477 -8.17 2.40 -23.98
CA ASP A 477 -7.58 2.33 -25.32
C ASP A 477 -6.04 2.24 -25.28
N ILE A 478 -5.37 2.99 -24.39
CA ILE A 478 -3.91 2.90 -24.20
C ILE A 478 -3.50 1.50 -23.74
N PHE A 479 -4.16 0.97 -22.70
CA PHE A 479 -3.82 -0.35 -22.17
C PHE A 479 -4.18 -1.48 -23.14
N ARG A 480 -5.23 -1.33 -23.95
CA ARG A 480 -5.53 -2.27 -25.06
C ARG A 480 -4.43 -2.24 -26.12
N GLY A 481 -3.92 -1.04 -26.43
CA GLY A 481 -2.76 -0.87 -27.29
C GLY A 481 -1.50 -1.54 -26.74
N LEU A 482 -1.26 -1.44 -25.42
CA LEU A 482 -0.15 -2.13 -24.75
C LEU A 482 -0.31 -3.66 -24.81
N ALA A 483 -1.51 -4.18 -24.54
CA ALA A 483 -1.78 -5.61 -24.61
C ALA A 483 -1.53 -6.16 -26.03
N LEU A 484 -1.98 -5.44 -27.06
CA LEU A 484 -1.72 -5.80 -28.45
C LEU A 484 -0.21 -5.78 -28.76
N ALA A 485 0.51 -4.75 -28.30
CA ALA A 485 1.95 -4.65 -28.51
C ALA A 485 2.73 -5.79 -27.84
N VAL A 486 2.33 -6.20 -26.63
CA VAL A 486 2.91 -7.36 -25.93
C VAL A 486 2.60 -8.66 -26.67
N ASN A 487 1.38 -8.81 -27.19
CA ASN A 487 1.02 -9.97 -28.01
C ASN A 487 1.86 -10.05 -29.29
N ASN A 488 2.06 -8.92 -29.97
CA ASN A 488 2.93 -8.82 -31.15
C ASN A 488 4.38 -9.20 -30.81
N ILE A 489 4.91 -8.78 -29.67
CA ILE A 489 6.25 -9.20 -29.19
C ILE A 489 6.33 -10.73 -29.07
N VAL A 490 5.33 -11.36 -28.45
CA VAL A 490 5.27 -12.82 -28.30
C VAL A 490 5.27 -13.50 -29.68
N HIS A 491 4.51 -12.95 -30.64
CA HIS A 491 4.50 -13.48 -31.99
C HIS A 491 5.84 -13.31 -32.72
N ASP A 492 6.44 -12.13 -32.67
CA ASP A 492 7.62 -11.78 -33.46
C ASP A 492 8.91 -12.41 -32.94
N TYR A 493 9.06 -12.53 -31.62
CA TYR A 493 10.30 -13.02 -31.00
C TYR A 493 10.25 -14.50 -30.60
N PHE A 494 9.06 -15.10 -30.48
CA PHE A 494 8.91 -16.48 -30.01
C PHE A 494 8.13 -17.35 -31.00
N ASN A 495 6.87 -17.02 -31.32
CA ASN A 495 6.02 -17.90 -32.12
C ASN A 495 6.54 -18.01 -33.57
N ASN A 496 6.62 -16.90 -34.29
CA ASN A 496 6.97 -16.88 -35.72
C ASN A 496 8.38 -17.40 -35.98
N VAL A 497 9.31 -17.19 -35.03
CA VAL A 497 10.69 -17.65 -35.15
C VAL A 497 10.80 -19.17 -35.03
N HIS A 498 10.01 -19.79 -34.15
CA HIS A 498 10.13 -21.22 -33.84
C HIS A 498 9.10 -22.11 -34.53
N GLN A 499 7.87 -21.66 -34.70
CA GLN A 499 6.70 -22.50 -35.01
C GLN A 499 6.86 -23.36 -36.27
N ASN A 500 7.40 -22.78 -37.35
CA ASN A 500 7.62 -23.50 -38.62
C ASN A 500 8.63 -24.66 -38.45
N ASN A 501 9.71 -24.42 -37.71
CA ASN A 501 10.72 -25.44 -37.44
C ASN A 501 10.23 -26.45 -36.40
N LEU A 502 9.45 -26.00 -35.42
CA LEU A 502 9.02 -26.78 -34.27
C LEU A 502 8.16 -27.98 -34.69
N MET A 503 7.12 -27.76 -35.51
CA MET A 503 6.27 -28.85 -36.00
C MET A 503 7.07 -29.88 -36.81
N ARG A 504 7.97 -29.39 -37.68
CA ARG A 504 8.84 -30.25 -38.48
C ARG A 504 9.79 -31.07 -37.59
N ILE A 505 10.39 -30.46 -36.58
CA ILE A 505 11.35 -31.12 -35.68
C ILE A 505 10.64 -32.15 -34.78
N ILE A 506 9.46 -31.83 -34.25
CA ILE A 506 8.68 -32.78 -33.42
C ILE A 506 8.40 -34.08 -34.19
N SER A 507 8.10 -33.99 -35.50
CA SER A 507 7.89 -35.17 -36.34
C SER A 507 9.14 -36.03 -36.57
N GLN A 508 10.34 -35.47 -36.35
CA GLN A 508 11.62 -36.15 -36.61
C GLN A 508 12.25 -36.74 -35.34
N ILE A 509 11.92 -36.23 -34.16
CA ILE A 509 12.49 -36.68 -32.89
C ILE A 509 11.79 -37.97 -32.44
N PRO A 510 12.53 -39.05 -32.14
CA PRO A 510 11.96 -40.23 -31.49
C PRO A 510 11.33 -39.85 -30.14
N ARG A 511 10.13 -40.35 -29.82
CA ARG A 511 9.43 -40.00 -28.56
C ARG A 511 10.28 -40.28 -27.31
N ASP A 512 11.10 -41.33 -27.34
CA ASP A 512 12.01 -41.70 -26.24
C ASP A 512 13.18 -40.72 -26.06
N ASP A 513 13.53 -39.93 -27.07
CA ASP A 513 14.59 -38.92 -27.02
C ASP A 513 14.08 -37.59 -26.39
N LEU A 514 12.77 -37.43 -26.17
CA LEU A 514 12.18 -36.22 -25.56
C LEU A 514 12.35 -36.20 -24.03
N LEU A 515 12.44 -35.00 -23.45
CA LEU A 515 12.44 -34.82 -22.00
C LEU A 515 11.13 -35.33 -21.36
N PRO A 516 11.16 -35.82 -20.10
CA PRO A 516 10.01 -36.43 -19.43
C PRO A 516 8.73 -35.56 -19.43
N LYS A 517 8.88 -34.24 -19.31
CA LYS A 517 7.75 -33.29 -19.33
C LYS A 517 6.92 -33.34 -20.62
N TYR A 518 7.49 -33.82 -21.73
CA TYR A 518 6.79 -33.97 -23.01
C TYR A 518 6.17 -35.37 -23.20
N GLN A 519 6.54 -36.37 -22.39
CA GLN A 519 6.19 -37.80 -22.60
C GLN A 519 4.90 -38.28 -21.91
N GLN A 520 4.17 -37.41 -21.20
CA GLN A 520 3.10 -37.79 -20.26
C GLN A 520 1.92 -38.62 -20.83
N LYS A 521 1.64 -38.58 -22.14
CA LYS A 521 0.55 -39.34 -22.78
C LYS A 521 1.06 -40.19 -23.95
N ARG A 522 1.18 -41.51 -23.76
CA ARG A 522 1.73 -42.43 -24.77
C ARG A 522 0.78 -42.70 -25.96
N ASP A 523 -0.53 -42.72 -25.73
CA ASP A 523 -1.55 -43.05 -26.75
C ASP A 523 -2.25 -41.81 -27.35
N GLU A 524 -1.55 -40.68 -27.43
CA GLU A 524 -2.07 -39.43 -28.00
C GLU A 524 -1.91 -39.37 -29.53
N ASP A 525 -2.94 -38.87 -30.20
CA ASP A 525 -2.97 -38.56 -31.65
C ASP A 525 -1.78 -37.67 -32.06
N PRO A 526 -1.12 -37.92 -33.22
CA PRO A 526 0.09 -37.21 -33.61
C PRO A 526 -0.03 -35.68 -33.67
N ASP A 527 -1.16 -35.16 -34.15
CA ASP A 527 -1.36 -33.72 -34.28
C ASP A 527 -1.58 -33.09 -32.91
N ARG A 528 -2.42 -33.72 -32.07
CA ARG A 528 -2.61 -33.28 -30.67
C ARG A 528 -1.31 -33.30 -29.87
N PHE A 529 -0.51 -34.35 -30.07
CA PHE A 529 0.81 -34.48 -29.46
C PHE A 529 1.74 -33.32 -29.88
N ALA A 530 1.82 -33.02 -31.18
CA ALA A 530 2.65 -31.95 -31.70
C ALA A 530 2.21 -30.57 -31.20
N HIS A 531 0.90 -30.30 -31.13
CA HIS A 531 0.36 -29.07 -30.55
C HIS A 531 0.71 -28.92 -29.07
N ARG A 532 0.51 -29.97 -28.26
CA ARG A 532 0.83 -29.94 -26.82
C ARG A 532 2.32 -29.70 -26.57
N VAL A 533 3.19 -30.40 -27.30
CA VAL A 533 4.65 -30.20 -27.19
C VAL A 533 5.02 -28.77 -27.61
N SER A 534 4.40 -28.24 -28.68
CA SER A 534 4.63 -26.87 -29.11
C SER A 534 4.22 -25.84 -28.08
N GLU A 535 3.05 -26.00 -27.47
CA GLU A 535 2.55 -25.11 -26.43
C GLU A 535 3.48 -25.07 -25.21
N ILE A 536 3.89 -26.25 -24.71
CA ILE A 536 4.83 -26.35 -23.58
C ILE A 536 6.16 -25.69 -23.94
N PHE A 537 6.70 -25.94 -25.14
CA PHE A 537 7.95 -25.34 -25.59
C PHE A 537 7.84 -23.81 -25.64
N LEU A 538 6.82 -23.26 -26.31
CA LEU A 538 6.64 -21.81 -26.47
C LEU A 538 6.45 -21.12 -25.12
N ARG A 539 5.61 -21.70 -24.25
CA ARG A 539 5.39 -21.18 -22.89
C ARG A 539 6.69 -21.13 -22.09
N ASP A 540 7.50 -22.19 -22.15
CA ASP A 540 8.79 -22.24 -21.45
C ASP A 540 9.81 -21.23 -22.01
N ARG A 541 9.75 -20.89 -23.31
CA ARG A 541 10.58 -19.83 -23.90
C ARG A 541 10.12 -18.44 -23.44
N ILE A 542 8.82 -18.17 -23.48
CA ILE A 542 8.24 -16.89 -23.05
C ILE A 542 8.52 -16.64 -21.56
N ALA A 543 8.33 -17.65 -20.71
CA ALA A 543 8.60 -17.56 -19.27
C ALA A 543 10.08 -17.30 -18.93
N SER A 544 11.00 -17.61 -19.85
CA SER A 544 12.43 -17.35 -19.67
C SER A 544 12.86 -15.93 -20.05
N SER A 545 11.97 -15.14 -20.66
CA SER A 545 12.19 -13.74 -21.00
C SER A 545 12.15 -12.85 -19.75
N LEU A 546 12.86 -11.74 -19.78
CA LEU A 546 12.95 -10.80 -18.66
C LEU A 546 11.67 -9.96 -18.56
N GLY A 547 10.78 -10.32 -17.63
CA GLY A 547 9.57 -9.58 -17.27
C GLY A 547 8.39 -9.65 -18.26
N LEU A 548 8.52 -10.34 -19.40
CA LEU A 548 7.49 -10.35 -20.45
C LEU A 548 6.15 -10.95 -19.97
N GLN A 549 6.20 -12.12 -19.33
CA GLN A 549 5.00 -12.79 -18.82
C GLN A 549 4.34 -11.96 -17.70
N GLN A 550 5.14 -11.41 -16.79
CA GLN A 550 4.65 -10.57 -15.70
C GLN A 550 4.03 -9.28 -16.23
N MET A 551 4.61 -8.67 -17.27
CA MET A 551 4.04 -7.50 -17.94
C MET A 551 2.67 -7.80 -18.57
N ASP A 552 2.52 -8.94 -19.24
CA ASP A 552 1.25 -9.37 -19.85
C ASP A 552 0.15 -9.58 -18.80
N VAL A 553 0.48 -10.28 -17.71
CA VAL A 553 -0.43 -10.49 -16.57
C VAL A 553 -0.81 -9.15 -15.93
N PHE A 554 0.16 -8.25 -15.77
CA PHE A 554 -0.07 -6.93 -15.18
C PHE A 554 -1.02 -6.08 -16.03
N ILE A 555 -0.77 -5.97 -17.34
CA ILE A 555 -1.63 -5.24 -18.28
C ILE A 555 -3.04 -5.85 -18.30
N SER A 556 -3.15 -7.17 -18.27
CA SER A 556 -4.44 -7.87 -18.26
C SER A 556 -5.24 -7.56 -16.98
N ARG A 557 -4.60 -7.57 -15.81
CA ARG A 557 -5.24 -7.17 -14.53
C ARG A 557 -5.73 -5.72 -14.59
N ILE A 558 -4.88 -4.81 -15.08
CA ILE A 558 -5.23 -3.38 -15.23
C ILE A 558 -6.45 -3.20 -16.15
N LEU A 559 -6.44 -3.85 -17.32
CA LEU A 559 -7.55 -3.78 -18.27
C LEU A 559 -8.86 -4.27 -17.66
N ASN A 560 -8.82 -5.42 -16.98
CA ASN A 560 -10.00 -5.98 -16.33
C ASN A 560 -10.59 -5.01 -15.30
N THR A 561 -9.77 -4.43 -14.43
CA THR A 561 -10.22 -3.45 -13.44
C THR A 561 -10.80 -2.20 -14.11
N LEU A 562 -10.13 -1.66 -15.14
CA LEU A 562 -10.64 -0.49 -15.88
C LEU A 562 -11.99 -0.77 -16.56
N TYR A 563 -12.16 -1.95 -17.17
CA TYR A 563 -13.43 -2.34 -17.77
C TYR A 563 -14.53 -2.51 -16.72
N GLU A 564 -14.22 -3.13 -15.58
CA GLU A 564 -15.19 -3.27 -14.49
C GLU A 564 -15.65 -1.92 -13.96
N GLN A 565 -14.72 -0.98 -13.70
CA GLN A 565 -15.04 0.37 -13.27
C GLN A 565 -15.88 1.12 -14.31
N ALA A 566 -15.54 1.01 -15.60
CA ALA A 566 -16.27 1.66 -16.68
C ALA A 566 -17.69 1.10 -16.89
N ASN A 567 -17.91 -0.18 -16.56
CA ASN A 567 -19.21 -0.84 -16.70
C ASN A 567 -20.10 -0.67 -15.47
N LYS A 568 -19.52 -0.63 -14.26
CA LYS A 568 -20.27 -0.56 -12.99
C LYS A 568 -20.64 0.88 -12.59
N LEU A 569 -19.94 1.90 -13.10
CA LEU A 569 -20.16 3.29 -12.71
C LEU A 569 -20.61 4.18 -13.88
N PRO A 570 -21.54 5.13 -13.63
CA PRO A 570 -21.82 6.23 -14.55
C PRO A 570 -20.57 7.04 -14.93
N LYS A 571 -20.56 7.65 -16.12
CA LYS A 571 -19.37 8.34 -16.67
C LYS A 571 -18.83 9.46 -15.77
N ASP A 572 -19.71 10.23 -15.15
CA ASP A 572 -19.37 11.30 -14.22
C ASP A 572 -18.71 10.77 -12.94
N LYS A 573 -19.20 9.64 -12.42
CA LYS A 573 -18.63 8.94 -11.26
C LYS A 573 -17.28 8.31 -11.55
N VAL A 574 -17.07 7.78 -12.76
CA VAL A 574 -15.75 7.29 -13.18
C VAL A 574 -14.71 8.42 -13.20
N HIS A 575 -15.09 9.62 -13.67
CA HIS A 575 -14.19 10.76 -13.63
C HIS A 575 -13.81 11.15 -12.19
N LYS A 576 -14.79 11.16 -11.28
CA LYS A 576 -14.53 11.41 -9.85
C LYS A 576 -13.63 10.34 -9.22
N LEU A 577 -13.83 9.06 -9.55
CA LEU A 577 -12.96 7.98 -9.11
C LEU A 577 -11.52 8.16 -9.58
N LEU A 578 -11.32 8.62 -10.81
CA LEU A 578 -9.98 8.91 -11.33
C LEU A 578 -9.32 10.09 -10.62
N SER A 579 -10.09 11.07 -10.13
CA SER A 579 -9.55 12.18 -9.33
C SER A 579 -9.31 11.84 -7.86
N TYR A 580 -9.98 10.80 -7.34
CA TYR A 580 -9.84 10.37 -5.96
C TYR A 580 -8.43 9.85 -5.67
N ASP A 581 -7.80 10.36 -4.62
CA ASP A 581 -6.53 9.84 -4.10
C ASP A 581 -6.74 9.14 -2.75
N PRO A 582 -6.75 7.79 -2.73
CA PRO A 582 -6.92 7.03 -1.50
C PRO A 582 -5.87 7.34 -0.44
N LYS A 583 -4.64 7.72 -0.83
CA LYS A 583 -3.56 8.05 0.12
C LYS A 583 -3.79 9.37 0.85
N LYS A 584 -4.76 10.17 0.40
CA LYS A 584 -5.16 11.44 1.00
C LYS A 584 -6.48 11.35 1.75
N ALA A 585 -7.12 10.19 1.78
CA ALA A 585 -8.45 10.04 2.36
C ALA A 585 -8.44 10.23 3.89
N VAL A 586 -7.46 9.64 4.57
CA VAL A 586 -7.34 9.69 6.04
C VAL A 586 -5.90 10.02 6.43
N THR A 587 -5.74 10.77 7.52
CA THR A 587 -4.43 11.03 8.14
C THR A 587 -4.55 11.01 9.67
N PRO A 588 -3.60 10.44 10.42
CA PRO A 588 -3.52 10.68 11.85
C PRO A 588 -3.29 12.17 12.14
N ILE A 589 -3.69 12.63 13.33
CA ILE A 589 -3.35 13.98 13.82
C ILE A 589 -1.84 14.09 14.03
N TYR A 590 -1.19 13.01 14.48
CA TYR A 590 0.26 12.96 14.66
C TYR A 590 0.84 11.54 14.47
N PRO A 591 1.92 11.37 13.67
CA PRO A 591 2.48 12.35 12.76
C PRO A 591 1.58 12.54 11.53
N VAL A 592 1.22 13.79 11.20
CA VAL A 592 0.36 14.08 10.04
C VAL A 592 0.99 13.64 8.72
N ASN A 593 0.17 13.15 7.78
CA ASN A 593 0.59 12.95 6.41
C ASN A 593 0.87 14.30 5.73
N LYS A 594 2.14 14.56 5.43
CA LYS A 594 2.61 15.84 4.86
C LYS A 594 1.94 16.21 3.53
N ASN A 595 1.43 15.23 2.76
CA ASN A 595 0.78 15.48 1.48
C ASN A 595 -0.62 16.09 1.60
N VAL A 596 -1.20 16.09 2.81
CA VAL A 596 -2.52 16.65 3.11
C VAL A 596 -2.47 17.67 4.26
N ALA A 597 -1.29 18.08 4.71
CA ALA A 597 -1.10 18.98 5.85
C ALA A 597 -1.39 20.46 5.50
N ASP A 598 -2.57 20.71 4.93
CA ASP A 598 -3.03 22.03 4.52
C ASP A 598 -4.50 22.29 4.91
N LEU A 599 -4.90 23.57 4.83
CA LEU A 599 -6.22 24.04 5.25
C LEU A 599 -7.37 23.46 4.41
N ILE A 600 -7.11 23.10 3.15
CA ILE A 600 -8.14 22.59 2.25
C ILE A 600 -8.47 21.15 2.65
N HIS A 601 -7.47 20.31 2.85
CA HIS A 601 -7.68 18.89 3.19
C HIS A 601 -8.15 18.70 4.63
N LEU A 602 -7.53 19.35 5.61
CA LEU A 602 -7.81 19.09 7.04
C LEU A 602 -8.93 19.98 7.60
N GLY A 603 -9.32 21.02 6.87
CA GLY A 603 -10.12 22.10 7.41
C GLY A 603 -9.40 22.88 8.52
N ASN A 604 -10.04 23.95 9.00
CA ASN A 604 -9.42 24.82 9.99
C ASN A 604 -9.18 24.12 11.34
N LYS A 605 -10.16 23.32 11.79
CA LYS A 605 -10.07 22.60 13.06
C LYS A 605 -8.97 21.53 13.04
N GLY A 606 -8.98 20.68 12.01
CA GLY A 606 -8.00 19.61 11.88
C GLY A 606 -6.57 20.14 11.79
N LEU A 607 -6.35 21.19 10.98
CA LEU A 607 -5.04 21.82 10.87
C LEU A 607 -4.55 22.42 12.20
N ASN A 608 -5.44 23.05 12.96
CA ASN A 608 -5.08 23.62 14.26
C ASN A 608 -4.81 22.54 15.32
N LEU A 609 -5.50 21.40 15.27
CA LEU A 609 -5.17 20.25 16.13
C LEU A 609 -3.77 19.72 15.84
N VAL A 610 -3.45 19.49 14.57
CA VAL A 610 -2.10 19.07 14.14
C VAL A 610 -1.04 20.05 14.65
N ARG A 611 -1.25 21.36 14.48
CA ARG A 611 -0.34 22.40 14.96
C ARG A 611 -0.17 22.37 16.48
N MET A 612 -1.25 22.21 17.24
CA MET A 612 -1.17 22.12 18.71
C MET A 612 -0.39 20.87 19.14
N THR A 613 -0.64 19.71 18.52
CA THR A 613 0.08 18.47 18.83
C THR A 613 1.57 18.57 18.47
N ASP A 614 1.91 19.15 17.32
CA ASP A 614 3.31 19.39 16.91
C ASP A 614 4.07 20.31 17.88
N LEU A 615 3.35 21.21 18.57
CA LEU A 615 3.90 22.09 19.61
C LEU A 615 3.99 21.42 20.98
N GLY A 616 3.46 20.20 21.14
CA GLY A 616 3.47 19.46 22.40
C GLY A 616 2.32 19.77 23.35
N LEU A 617 1.26 20.44 22.89
CA LEU A 617 0.05 20.62 23.70
C LEU A 617 -0.62 19.25 23.94
N PRO A 618 -1.22 19.02 25.12
CA PRO A 618 -1.97 17.79 25.40
C PRO A 618 -3.27 17.76 24.60
N VAL A 619 -3.18 17.33 23.35
CA VAL A 619 -4.32 17.12 22.45
C VAL A 619 -4.66 15.63 22.46
N PRO A 620 -5.93 15.23 22.68
CA PRO A 620 -6.29 13.82 22.63
C PRO A 620 -5.97 13.20 21.27
N PRO A 621 -5.47 11.96 21.22
CA PRO A 621 -5.07 11.34 19.96
C PRO A 621 -6.30 11.10 19.06
N GLY A 622 -6.06 11.07 17.76
CA GLY A 622 -7.12 10.92 16.76
C GLY A 622 -6.60 10.98 15.33
N PHE A 623 -7.53 10.98 14.38
CA PHE A 623 -7.27 11.07 12.96
C PHE A 623 -8.31 11.96 12.26
N ILE A 624 -7.99 12.39 11.05
CA ILE A 624 -8.79 13.29 10.24
C ILE A 624 -9.10 12.61 8.92
N ILE A 625 -10.38 12.49 8.61
CA ILE A 625 -10.90 12.15 7.29
C ILE A 625 -10.96 13.46 6.51
N THR A 626 -10.20 13.54 5.43
CA THR A 626 -9.98 14.81 4.73
C THR A 626 -11.14 15.19 3.83
N THR A 627 -11.15 16.43 3.34
CA THR A 627 -12.12 16.87 2.31
C THR A 627 -11.98 16.11 0.99
N GLU A 628 -10.91 15.32 0.78
CA GLU A 628 -10.77 14.45 -0.40
C GLU A 628 -11.91 13.42 -0.49
N VAL A 629 -12.25 12.83 0.66
CA VAL A 629 -13.38 11.88 0.76
C VAL A 629 -14.69 12.59 0.50
N PHE A 630 -14.89 13.79 1.04
CA PHE A 630 -16.10 14.57 0.81
C PHE A 630 -16.33 14.88 -0.68
N ARG A 631 -15.27 15.29 -1.40
CA ARG A 631 -15.34 15.63 -2.83
C ARG A 631 -15.68 14.43 -3.72
N CYS A 632 -15.28 13.22 -3.30
CA CYS A 632 -15.50 11.97 -4.03
C CYS A 632 -16.53 11.05 -3.35
N ARG A 633 -17.32 11.58 -2.41
CA ARG A 633 -18.14 10.80 -1.47
C ARG A 633 -19.09 9.84 -2.16
N ASP A 634 -19.77 10.30 -3.22
CA ASP A 634 -20.72 9.50 -3.98
C ASP A 634 -20.08 8.25 -4.58
N VAL A 635 -18.82 8.34 -5.01
CA VAL A 635 -18.07 7.19 -5.52
C VAL A 635 -17.55 6.32 -4.38
N VAL A 636 -17.02 6.93 -3.33
CA VAL A 636 -16.47 6.20 -2.17
C VAL A 636 -17.55 5.38 -1.47
N GLU A 637 -18.79 5.87 -1.39
CA GLU A 637 -19.89 5.16 -0.73
C GLU A 637 -20.57 4.12 -1.63
N GLU A 638 -20.72 4.39 -2.92
CA GLU A 638 -21.47 3.51 -3.83
C GLU A 638 -20.61 2.44 -4.53
N TYR A 639 -19.32 2.70 -4.75
CA TYR A 639 -18.43 1.74 -5.41
C TYR A 639 -17.77 0.83 -4.36
N PRO A 640 -18.12 -0.47 -4.28
CA PRO A 640 -17.70 -1.32 -3.16
C PRO A 640 -16.18 -1.39 -2.93
N PRO A 641 -15.31 -1.48 -3.97
CA PRO A 641 -13.86 -1.46 -3.76
C PRO A 641 -13.36 -0.16 -3.10
N ALA A 642 -13.86 1.00 -3.53
CA ALA A 642 -13.49 2.28 -2.93
C ALA A 642 -14.00 2.38 -1.48
N ARG A 643 -15.23 1.89 -1.22
CA ARG A 643 -15.80 1.84 0.13
C ARG A 643 -14.98 0.97 1.07
N MET A 644 -14.64 -0.24 0.63
CA MET A 644 -13.86 -1.20 1.42
C MET A 644 -12.46 -0.66 1.70
N ASN A 645 -11.80 -0.04 0.71
CA ASN A 645 -10.52 0.62 0.91
C ASN A 645 -10.60 1.73 1.96
N PHE A 646 -11.62 2.59 1.89
CA PHE A 646 -11.85 3.64 2.87
C PHE A 646 -12.14 3.10 4.28
N GLU A 647 -13.00 2.09 4.40
CA GLU A 647 -13.30 1.40 5.67
C GLU A 647 -12.03 0.77 6.26
N HIS A 648 -11.17 0.14 5.45
CA HIS A 648 -9.89 -0.41 5.89
C HIS A 648 -8.93 0.67 6.40
N GLN A 649 -8.88 1.84 5.76
CA GLN A 649 -8.07 2.97 6.23
C GLN A 649 -8.54 3.46 7.61
N ILE A 650 -9.85 3.61 7.80
CA ILE A 650 -10.42 3.97 9.11
C ILE A 650 -10.10 2.88 10.15
N ALA A 651 -10.28 1.61 9.81
CA ALA A 651 -9.96 0.50 10.71
C ALA A 651 -8.48 0.46 11.10
N SER A 652 -7.58 0.81 10.17
CA SER A 652 -6.14 0.93 10.44
C SER A 652 -5.86 2.07 11.42
N GLU A 653 -6.47 3.24 11.22
CA GLU A 653 -6.27 4.38 12.14
C GLU A 653 -6.92 4.13 13.52
N LEU A 654 -8.02 3.38 13.58
CA LEU A 654 -8.57 2.92 14.84
C LEU A 654 -7.58 2.03 15.59
N LYS A 655 -6.94 1.06 14.93
CA LYS A 655 -5.90 0.22 15.55
C LYS A 655 -4.71 1.05 16.06
N ASN A 656 -4.29 2.06 15.30
CA ASN A 656 -3.26 3.01 15.74
C ASN A 656 -3.71 3.76 17.00
N LEU A 657 -4.95 4.23 17.02
CA LEU A 657 -5.54 4.93 18.15
C LEU A 657 -5.67 4.04 19.40
N GLU A 658 -6.06 2.78 19.23
CA GLU A 658 -6.08 1.77 20.31
C GLU A 658 -4.67 1.56 20.89
N SER A 659 -3.64 1.49 20.03
CA SER A 659 -2.25 1.38 20.48
C SER A 659 -1.76 2.62 21.23
N LEU A 660 -2.18 3.82 20.82
CA LEU A 660 -1.78 5.09 21.46
C LEU A 660 -2.48 5.31 22.81
N THR A 661 -3.75 4.92 22.91
CA THR A 661 -4.57 5.13 24.12
C THR A 661 -4.49 3.98 25.11
N GLY A 662 -4.06 2.79 24.67
CA GLY A 662 -4.15 1.56 25.45
C GLY A 662 -5.58 1.07 25.69
N LYS A 663 -6.58 1.68 25.06
CA LYS A 663 -8.02 1.31 25.10
C LYS A 663 -8.41 0.57 23.83
N SER A 664 -9.58 -0.08 23.82
CA SER A 664 -10.08 -0.78 22.63
C SER A 664 -11.50 -0.38 22.25
N PHE A 665 -11.71 -0.08 20.97
CA PHE A 665 -12.98 0.40 20.44
C PHE A 665 -14.01 -0.73 20.39
N GLY A 666 -15.14 -0.55 21.07
CA GLY A 666 -16.16 -1.60 21.22
C GLY A 666 -15.87 -2.67 22.27
N ASN A 667 -14.81 -2.53 23.09
CA ASN A 667 -14.51 -3.48 24.15
C ASN A 667 -15.07 -3.03 25.52
N PRO A 668 -16.06 -3.73 26.12
CA PRO A 668 -16.65 -3.31 27.39
C PRO A 668 -15.69 -3.43 28.58
N LYS A 669 -14.58 -4.18 28.48
CA LYS A 669 -13.60 -4.27 29.58
C LYS A 669 -12.63 -3.10 29.62
N ASN A 670 -12.45 -2.40 28.50
CA ASN A 670 -11.51 -1.29 28.37
C ASN A 670 -11.92 -0.38 27.19
N PRO A 671 -13.06 0.31 27.31
CA PRO A 671 -13.72 0.95 26.19
C PRO A 671 -13.00 2.22 25.73
N LEU A 672 -12.78 2.33 24.42
CA LEU A 672 -12.46 3.57 23.74
C LEU A 672 -13.77 4.16 23.18
N LEU A 673 -14.07 5.42 23.52
CA LEU A 673 -15.15 6.20 22.91
C LEU A 673 -14.55 7.33 22.09
N LEU A 674 -15.26 7.74 21.04
CA LEU A 674 -14.77 8.71 20.06
C LEU A 674 -15.71 9.91 19.93
N SER A 675 -15.15 11.08 19.64
CA SER A 675 -15.87 12.22 19.09
C SER A 675 -15.69 12.27 17.57
N VAL A 676 -16.75 12.65 16.86
CA VAL A 676 -16.76 12.83 15.40
C VAL A 676 -17.24 14.25 15.11
N ARG A 677 -16.31 15.11 14.69
CA ARG A 677 -16.51 16.57 14.60
C ARG A 677 -16.26 17.06 13.18
N SER A 678 -17.13 17.94 12.67
CA SER A 678 -16.91 18.60 11.37
C SER A 678 -15.74 19.58 11.43
N GLY A 679 -14.94 19.66 10.36
CA GLY A 679 -13.91 20.68 10.16
C GLY A 679 -13.92 21.25 8.76
N SER A 680 -14.59 22.39 8.55
CA SER A 680 -14.54 23.10 7.27
C SER A 680 -13.30 24.01 7.17
N SER A 681 -12.85 24.30 5.94
CA SER A 681 -11.74 25.26 5.72
C SER A 681 -12.08 26.66 6.21
N ILE A 682 -13.35 27.06 6.10
CA ILE A 682 -13.89 28.31 6.64
C ILE A 682 -14.81 28.00 7.81
N SER A 683 -14.56 28.60 8.97
CA SER A 683 -15.25 28.31 10.23
C SER A 683 -16.76 28.65 10.20
N GLN A 684 -17.60 27.64 10.48
CA GLN A 684 -19.06 27.76 10.63
C GLN A 684 -19.50 27.31 12.04
N PRO A 685 -19.40 28.17 13.07
CA PRO A 685 -19.69 27.81 14.47
C PRO A 685 -21.15 27.40 14.66
N GLY A 686 -21.39 26.27 15.33
CA GLY A 686 -22.74 25.79 15.64
C GLY A 686 -23.54 25.23 14.45
N MET A 687 -23.09 25.40 13.21
CA MET A 687 -23.90 25.08 12.02
C MET A 687 -23.89 23.60 11.62
N MET A 688 -22.83 22.89 12.00
CA MET A 688 -22.53 21.53 11.57
C MET A 688 -22.71 20.53 12.71
N ASN A 689 -23.04 19.28 12.36
CA ASN A 689 -23.26 18.24 13.37
C ASN A 689 -21.96 17.82 14.06
N THR A 690 -22.08 17.39 15.32
CA THR A 690 -21.02 16.77 16.09
C THR A 690 -21.61 15.57 16.81
N PHE A 691 -20.89 14.47 16.82
CA PHE A 691 -21.24 13.30 17.62
C PHE A 691 -20.20 13.14 18.72
N LEU A 692 -20.67 13.02 19.94
CA LEU A 692 -19.86 12.64 21.09
C LEU A 692 -20.17 11.20 21.45
N ASP A 693 -19.25 10.57 22.17
CA ASP A 693 -19.46 9.26 22.79
C ASP A 693 -19.73 8.12 21.78
N VAL A 694 -19.25 8.25 20.54
CA VAL A 694 -19.40 7.23 19.49
C VAL A 694 -18.68 5.94 19.90
N GLY A 695 -19.36 4.81 19.67
CA GLY A 695 -18.94 3.48 20.11
C GLY A 695 -19.65 2.98 21.35
N ILE A 696 -20.50 3.80 21.98
CA ILE A 696 -21.27 3.42 23.15
C ILE A 696 -22.50 2.58 22.78
N ASN A 697 -22.75 1.54 23.57
CA ASN A 697 -23.96 0.74 23.57
C ASN A 697 -24.17 0.20 25.00
N LYS A 698 -25.25 -0.57 25.23
CA LYS A 698 -25.58 -1.10 26.57
C LYS A 698 -24.45 -1.94 27.19
N ASP A 699 -23.73 -2.73 26.39
CA ASP A 699 -22.60 -3.52 26.89
C ASP A 699 -21.43 -2.63 27.32
N ILE A 700 -21.14 -1.57 26.56
CA ILE A 700 -20.13 -0.57 26.91
C ILE A 700 -20.53 0.22 28.15
N VAL A 701 -21.82 0.55 28.32
CA VAL A 701 -22.33 1.18 29.54
C VAL A 701 -22.02 0.31 30.76
N GLU A 702 -22.41 -0.97 30.75
CA GLU A 702 -22.09 -1.90 31.84
C GLU A 702 -20.57 -2.07 32.07
N GLY A 703 -19.78 -1.96 31.00
CA GLY A 703 -18.33 -1.86 31.05
C GLY A 703 -17.82 -0.64 31.83
N LEU A 704 -18.29 0.54 31.45
CA LEU A 704 -17.96 1.81 32.10
C LEU A 704 -18.39 1.81 33.57
N ILE A 705 -19.55 1.25 33.92
CA ILE A 705 -20.01 1.12 35.31
C ILE A 705 -19.01 0.31 36.14
N ARG A 706 -18.56 -0.84 35.60
CA ARG A 706 -17.58 -1.70 36.30
C ARG A 706 -16.22 -1.04 36.47
N LEU A 707 -15.77 -0.26 35.50
CA LEU A 707 -14.46 0.41 35.55
C LEU A 707 -14.44 1.64 36.46
N THR A 708 -15.50 2.44 36.41
CA THR A 708 -15.55 3.75 37.07
C THR A 708 -16.26 3.73 38.42
N GLY A 709 -17.09 2.71 38.67
CA GLY A 709 -18.01 2.69 39.80
C GLY A 709 -19.09 3.78 39.74
N ASN A 710 -19.24 4.46 38.60
CA ASN A 710 -20.12 5.61 38.43
C ASN A 710 -21.26 5.31 37.42
N PRO A 711 -22.39 4.73 37.86
CA PRO A 711 -23.51 4.43 36.98
C PRO A 711 -24.15 5.67 36.37
N TRP A 712 -24.16 6.79 37.09
CA TRP A 712 -24.70 8.04 36.57
C TRP A 712 -23.91 8.52 35.34
N PHE A 713 -22.57 8.51 35.40
CA PHE A 713 -21.71 8.89 34.29
C PHE A 713 -21.93 8.02 33.05
N ALA A 714 -21.97 6.70 33.23
CA ALA A 714 -22.14 5.76 32.12
C ALA A 714 -23.49 5.96 31.39
N TRP A 715 -24.58 6.11 32.14
CA TRP A 715 -25.91 6.35 31.56
C TRP A 715 -26.09 7.76 30.99
N ASP A 716 -25.49 8.80 31.60
CA ASP A 716 -25.50 10.16 31.04
C ASP A 716 -24.76 10.21 29.69
N THR A 717 -23.63 9.52 29.59
CA THR A 717 -22.85 9.37 28.35
C THR A 717 -23.69 8.68 27.26
N TYR A 718 -24.41 7.61 27.60
CA TYR A 718 -25.29 6.92 26.64
C TYR A 718 -26.46 7.79 26.18
N ARG A 719 -27.13 8.47 27.12
CA ARG A 719 -28.22 9.41 26.82
C ARG A 719 -27.78 10.52 25.87
N ARG A 720 -26.58 11.07 26.05
CA ARG A 720 -26.02 12.13 25.19
C ARG A 720 -25.74 11.65 23.77
N PHE A 721 -25.19 10.44 23.64
CA PHE A 721 -25.04 9.81 22.34
C PHE A 721 -26.40 9.65 21.65
N LEU A 722 -27.41 9.12 22.35
CA LEU A 722 -28.77 8.96 21.80
C LEU A 722 -29.38 10.28 21.34
N GLN A 723 -29.25 11.34 22.14
CA GLN A 723 -29.71 12.68 21.77
C GLN A 723 -29.05 13.17 20.48
N SER A 724 -27.71 13.09 20.42
CA SER A 724 -26.93 13.49 19.24
C SER A 724 -27.31 12.66 18.00
N TYR A 725 -27.52 11.36 18.18
CA TYR A 725 -27.94 10.43 17.15
C TYR A 725 -29.32 10.82 16.61
N GLY A 726 -30.35 10.90 17.46
CA GLY A 726 -31.70 11.26 17.05
C GLY A 726 -31.77 12.63 16.36
N MET A 727 -31.05 13.63 16.86
CA MET A 727 -30.98 14.96 16.24
C MET A 727 -30.35 14.91 14.84
N ALA A 728 -29.35 14.06 14.61
CA ALA A 728 -28.75 13.91 13.28
C ALA A 728 -29.66 13.21 12.27
N PHE A 729 -30.71 12.51 12.73
CA PHE A 729 -31.78 11.96 11.90
C PHE A 729 -33.02 12.87 11.83
N GLY A 730 -32.96 14.07 12.41
CA GLY A 730 -33.99 15.10 12.26
C GLY A 730 -34.98 15.21 13.41
N ILE A 731 -34.78 14.49 14.53
CA ILE A 731 -35.59 14.71 15.74
C ILE A 731 -35.21 16.06 16.36
N GLU A 732 -36.19 16.91 16.64
CA GLU A 732 -35.95 18.20 17.28
C GLU A 732 -35.51 18.04 18.74
N ARG A 733 -34.66 18.96 19.20
CA ARG A 733 -34.13 18.97 20.58
C ARG A 733 -35.25 19.01 21.62
N ASP A 734 -36.31 19.75 21.35
CA ASP A 734 -37.43 19.99 22.27
C ASP A 734 -38.09 18.69 22.76
N PHE A 735 -38.11 17.63 21.93
CA PHE A 735 -38.64 16.34 22.35
C PHE A 735 -37.78 15.68 23.44
N PHE A 736 -36.45 15.77 23.31
CA PHE A 736 -35.53 15.28 24.34
C PHE A 736 -35.60 16.12 25.61
N ASP A 737 -35.64 17.45 25.45
CA ASP A 737 -35.72 18.38 26.59
C ASP A 737 -37.05 18.21 27.35
N ALA A 738 -38.15 17.90 26.66
CA ALA A 738 -39.43 17.57 27.27
C ALA A 738 -39.35 16.30 28.14
N ILE A 739 -38.68 15.25 27.67
CA ILE A 739 -38.50 14.01 28.45
C ILE A 739 -37.74 14.31 29.73
N ILE A 740 -36.57 14.94 29.66
CA ILE A 740 -35.77 15.18 30.87
C ILE A 740 -36.46 16.18 31.82
N SER A 741 -37.24 17.13 31.30
CA SER A 741 -38.06 18.04 32.13
C SER A 741 -39.15 17.28 32.88
N ASP A 742 -39.89 16.41 32.20
CA ASP A 742 -40.92 15.59 32.81
C ASP A 742 -40.37 14.68 33.91
N PHE A 743 -39.17 14.10 33.74
CA PHE A 743 -38.49 13.36 34.81
C PHE A 743 -38.11 14.26 36.01
N LYS A 744 -37.63 15.49 35.78
CA LYS A 744 -37.35 16.46 36.86
C LYS A 744 -38.61 16.80 37.65
N ASP A 745 -39.71 17.05 36.95
CA ASP A 745 -41.00 17.41 37.54
C ASP A 745 -41.59 16.24 38.34
N ARG A 746 -41.59 15.03 37.77
CA ARG A 746 -42.08 13.81 38.45
C ARG A 746 -41.28 13.45 39.70
N LEU A 747 -39.96 13.68 39.68
CA LEU A 747 -39.07 13.36 40.80
C LEU A 747 -38.90 14.51 41.81
N GLY A 748 -39.40 15.72 41.49
CA GLY A 748 -39.22 16.92 42.31
C GLY A 748 -37.75 17.37 42.39
N LEU A 749 -36.93 17.05 41.39
CA LEU A 749 -35.49 17.35 41.36
C LEU A 749 -35.21 18.45 40.34
N PRO A 750 -34.81 19.67 40.76
CA PRO A 750 -34.62 20.79 39.84
C PRO A 750 -33.44 20.60 38.87
N LEU A 751 -32.42 19.80 39.21
CA LEU A 751 -31.20 19.69 38.41
C LEU A 751 -30.89 18.23 38.00
N LYS A 752 -30.46 18.03 36.75
CA LYS A 752 -30.12 16.69 36.21
C LYS A 752 -29.03 15.95 37.02
N ARG A 753 -28.12 16.72 37.64
CA ARG A 753 -27.02 16.19 38.46
C ARG A 753 -27.49 15.57 39.78
N GLU A 754 -28.74 15.80 40.17
CA GLU A 754 -29.34 15.25 41.39
C GLU A 754 -29.96 13.87 41.15
N PHE A 755 -30.03 13.42 39.90
CA PHE A 755 -30.52 12.08 39.55
C PHE A 755 -29.57 11.00 40.07
N THR A 756 -30.12 9.86 40.49
CA THR A 756 -29.35 8.64 40.74
C THR A 756 -28.95 7.96 39.42
N GLY A 757 -28.03 7.00 39.47
CA GLY A 757 -27.65 6.22 38.29
C GLY A 757 -28.81 5.49 37.63
N GLU A 758 -29.72 4.90 38.42
CA GLU A 758 -30.94 4.24 37.91
C GLU A 758 -31.92 5.25 37.29
N GLN A 759 -32.08 6.43 37.90
CA GLN A 759 -32.94 7.48 37.32
C GLN A 759 -32.38 7.97 35.98
N MET A 760 -31.04 8.12 35.85
CA MET A 760 -30.41 8.50 34.59
C MET A 760 -30.56 7.41 33.52
N LYS A 761 -30.51 6.13 33.91
CA LYS A 761 -30.81 5.00 33.04
C LYS A 761 -32.23 5.08 32.48
N ASP A 762 -33.23 5.35 33.31
CA ASP A 762 -34.62 5.48 32.86
C ASP A 762 -34.78 6.61 31.83
N VAL A 763 -34.08 7.74 32.01
CA VAL A 763 -34.06 8.83 31.02
C VAL A 763 -33.40 8.37 29.71
N ALA A 764 -32.26 7.67 29.78
CA ALA A 764 -31.58 7.16 28.60
C ALA A 764 -32.46 6.17 27.81
N LEU A 765 -33.18 5.27 28.48
CA LEU A 765 -34.11 4.34 27.85
C LEU A 765 -35.35 5.05 27.26
N ALA A 766 -35.81 6.14 27.87
CA ALA A 766 -36.86 6.97 27.29
C ALA A 766 -36.40 7.69 26.02
N TYR A 767 -35.14 8.13 25.95
CA TYR A 767 -34.53 8.70 24.74
C TYR A 767 -34.42 7.64 23.63
N GLU A 768 -33.99 6.42 23.99
CA GLU A 768 -33.94 5.28 23.07
C GLU A 768 -35.33 4.98 22.49
N THR A 769 -36.36 4.93 23.34
CA THR A 769 -37.76 4.72 22.94
C THR A 769 -38.24 5.83 22.00
N LEU A 770 -37.96 7.10 22.32
CA LEU A 770 -38.31 8.24 21.46
C LEU A 770 -37.74 8.08 20.04
N ILE A 771 -36.49 7.64 19.92
CA ILE A 771 -35.83 7.46 18.62
C ILE A 771 -36.51 6.33 17.83
N GLN A 772 -36.82 5.21 18.49
CA GLN A 772 -37.51 4.08 17.88
C GLN A 772 -38.94 4.42 17.45
N ASP A 773 -39.67 5.20 18.25
CA ASP A 773 -41.02 5.68 17.94
C ASP A 773 -41.06 6.60 16.71
N HIS A 774 -39.95 7.27 16.40
CA HIS A 774 -39.75 8.05 15.17
C HIS A 774 -39.32 7.20 13.96
N GLY A 775 -39.28 5.87 14.11
CA GLY A 775 -38.91 4.94 13.04
C GLY A 775 -37.41 4.92 12.71
N ILE A 776 -36.56 5.43 13.61
CA ILE A 776 -35.11 5.45 13.43
C ILE A 776 -34.51 4.22 14.12
N GLU A 777 -33.84 3.37 13.34
CA GLU A 777 -33.13 2.20 13.85
C GLU A 777 -31.80 2.62 14.48
N LEU A 778 -31.50 2.11 15.68
CA LEU A 778 -30.27 2.38 16.39
C LEU A 778 -29.19 1.36 16.00
N GLU A 779 -28.12 1.84 15.39
CA GLU A 779 -26.94 1.01 15.13
C GLU A 779 -26.19 0.71 16.44
N LEU A 780 -26.00 -0.58 16.73
CA LEU A 780 -25.37 -1.05 17.98
C LEU A 780 -23.91 -1.45 17.79
N GLU A 781 -23.50 -1.71 16.54
CA GLU A 781 -22.13 -2.09 16.20
C GLU A 781 -21.23 -0.84 16.18
N PRO A 782 -20.20 -0.74 17.04
CA PRO A 782 -19.40 0.48 17.20
C PRO A 782 -18.76 1.02 15.91
N PHE A 783 -18.26 0.14 15.02
CA PHE A 783 -17.65 0.58 13.78
C PHE A 783 -18.68 1.17 12.80
N ARG A 784 -19.86 0.56 12.66
CA ARG A 784 -20.98 1.11 11.89
C ARG A 784 -21.52 2.39 12.51
N GLN A 785 -21.58 2.50 13.84
CA GLN A 785 -21.90 3.77 14.50
C GLN A 785 -20.93 4.89 14.08
N LEU A 786 -19.62 4.61 14.04
CA LEU A 786 -18.61 5.56 13.57
C LEU A 786 -18.85 5.96 12.12
N MET A 787 -19.08 4.98 11.23
CA MET A 787 -19.34 5.27 9.81
C MET A 787 -20.62 6.10 9.60
N ILE A 788 -21.67 5.84 10.38
CA ILE A 788 -22.89 6.67 10.39
C ILE A 788 -22.56 8.08 10.87
N GLY A 789 -21.79 8.22 11.96
CA GLY A 789 -21.35 9.52 12.47
C GLY A 789 -20.59 10.34 11.41
N VAL A 790 -19.65 9.71 10.71
CA VAL A 790 -18.90 10.33 9.59
C VAL A 790 -19.85 10.77 8.47
N SER A 791 -20.73 9.88 8.02
CA SER A 791 -21.73 10.17 6.97
C SER A 791 -22.62 11.35 7.37
N LYS A 792 -23.14 11.36 8.60
CA LYS A 792 -24.03 12.42 9.09
C LYS A 792 -23.33 13.74 9.29
N VAL A 793 -22.03 13.74 9.63
CA VAL A 793 -21.22 14.95 9.62
C VAL A 793 -21.09 15.50 8.20
N PHE A 794 -20.81 14.65 7.20
CA PHE A 794 -20.79 15.09 5.81
C PHE A 794 -22.16 15.61 5.34
N ASP A 795 -23.26 14.94 5.68
CA ASP A 795 -24.62 15.39 5.35
C ASP A 795 -24.92 16.78 5.92
N SER A 796 -24.41 17.07 7.12
CA SER A 796 -24.65 18.36 7.79
C SER A 796 -24.09 19.56 7.02
N TRP A 797 -23.16 19.36 6.07
CA TRP A 797 -22.71 20.42 5.16
C TRP A 797 -23.87 21.00 4.34
N ASN A 798 -24.81 20.15 3.95
CA ASN A 798 -25.98 20.54 3.16
C ASN A 798 -27.23 20.76 4.02
N ALA A 799 -27.10 20.80 5.35
CA ALA A 799 -28.22 21.13 6.23
C ALA A 799 -28.74 22.55 5.94
N PRO A 800 -30.06 22.81 6.04
CA PRO A 800 -30.65 24.11 5.73
C PRO A 800 -30.00 25.29 6.48
N LYS A 801 -29.65 25.10 7.77
CA LYS A 801 -28.94 26.09 8.59
C LYS A 801 -27.54 26.41 8.06
N ALA A 802 -26.77 25.40 7.67
CA ALA A 802 -25.40 25.57 7.15
C ALA A 802 -25.39 26.26 5.78
N VAL A 803 -26.29 25.86 4.88
CA VAL A 803 -26.48 26.50 3.56
C VAL A 803 -26.88 27.97 3.73
N THR A 804 -27.81 28.25 4.66
CA THR A 804 -28.25 29.62 4.95
C THR A 804 -27.09 30.46 5.48
N TYR A 805 -26.33 29.94 6.45
CA TYR A 805 -25.16 30.62 7.00
C TYR A 805 -24.13 30.94 5.89
N ARG A 806 -23.83 29.96 5.02
CA ARG A 806 -22.89 30.20 3.90
C ARG A 806 -23.38 31.27 2.94
N ARG A 807 -24.68 31.30 2.63
CA ARG A 807 -25.28 32.34 1.79
C ARG A 807 -25.15 33.73 2.43
N ILE A 808 -25.45 33.85 3.73
CA ILE A 808 -25.33 35.12 4.48
C ILE A 808 -23.87 35.60 4.49
N MET A 809 -22.93 34.67 4.67
CA MET A 809 -21.50 34.97 4.80
C MET A 809 -20.74 35.03 3.47
N GLY A 810 -21.39 34.74 2.32
CA GLY A 810 -20.73 34.71 1.01
C GLY A 810 -19.73 33.55 0.81
N ILE A 811 -19.97 32.39 1.43
CA ILE A 811 -19.10 31.20 1.37
C ILE A 811 -19.57 30.25 0.27
N SER A 812 -18.65 29.72 -0.55
CA SER A 812 -18.95 28.73 -1.60
C SER A 812 -19.37 27.37 -1.02
N ASP A 813 -20.32 26.71 -1.68
CA ASP A 813 -20.77 25.35 -1.36
C ASP A 813 -19.74 24.26 -1.73
N ASP A 814 -18.79 24.56 -2.63
CA ASP A 814 -17.83 23.59 -3.19
C ASP A 814 -16.64 23.27 -2.26
N TRP A 815 -16.51 23.97 -1.12
CA TRP A 815 -15.40 23.73 -0.18
C TRP A 815 -15.49 22.36 0.51
N GLY A 816 -16.70 21.96 0.91
CA GLY A 816 -16.93 20.77 1.72
C GLY A 816 -16.40 20.85 3.15
N THR A 817 -16.40 19.70 3.83
CA THR A 817 -15.94 19.56 5.22
C THR A 817 -15.05 18.34 5.39
N ALA A 818 -14.01 18.45 6.22
CA ALA A 818 -13.31 17.31 6.79
C ALA A 818 -14.07 16.78 8.02
N VAL A 819 -13.68 15.60 8.51
CA VAL A 819 -14.19 15.01 9.75
C VAL A 819 -13.01 14.66 10.65
N THR A 820 -13.00 15.21 11.85
CA THR A 820 -12.02 14.88 12.89
C THR A 820 -12.62 13.81 13.79
N VAL A 821 -11.93 12.67 13.90
CA VAL A 821 -12.27 11.57 14.80
C VAL A 821 -11.22 11.55 15.91
N GLN A 822 -11.63 11.72 17.16
CA GLN A 822 -10.72 11.92 18.29
C GLN A 822 -11.17 11.14 19.52
N ALA A 823 -10.22 10.61 20.29
CA ALA A 823 -10.52 9.96 21.57
C ALA A 823 -11.30 10.89 22.51
N MET A 824 -12.36 10.38 23.14
CA MET A 824 -13.13 11.13 24.11
C MET A 824 -12.33 11.46 25.36
N VAL A 825 -12.57 12.66 25.88
CA VAL A 825 -12.16 13.14 27.20
C VAL A 825 -13.39 13.70 27.88
N PHE A 826 -13.60 13.37 29.15
CA PHE A 826 -14.88 13.53 29.83
C PHE A 826 -14.85 14.64 30.91
N GLY A 827 -15.45 15.79 30.59
CA GLY A 827 -15.70 16.86 31.57
C GLY A 827 -16.81 16.53 32.59
N ASN A 828 -17.53 15.43 32.39
CA ASN A 828 -18.59 14.90 33.27
C ASN A 828 -18.19 13.63 34.03
N PHE A 829 -16.90 13.28 34.05
CA PHE A 829 -16.39 12.06 34.69
C PHE A 829 -16.58 12.07 36.22
N SER A 830 -16.30 13.21 36.86
CA SER A 830 -16.42 13.41 38.30
C SER A 830 -16.79 14.86 38.65
N GLU A 831 -17.01 15.15 39.93
CA GLU A 831 -17.23 16.53 40.42
C GLU A 831 -16.00 17.43 40.26
N GLN A 832 -14.80 16.83 40.12
CA GLN A 832 -13.54 17.53 39.88
C GLN A 832 -13.17 17.63 38.40
N SER A 833 -14.04 17.13 37.51
CA SER A 833 -13.87 17.22 36.06
C SER A 833 -14.66 18.39 35.51
N GLY A 834 -14.23 18.94 34.38
CA GLY A 834 -14.92 20.05 33.74
C GLY A 834 -14.48 20.32 32.31
N SER A 835 -15.27 21.15 31.62
CA SER A 835 -14.99 21.63 30.28
C SER A 835 -15.18 23.13 30.22
N GLY A 836 -14.45 23.80 29.33
CA GLY A 836 -14.54 25.25 29.19
C GLY A 836 -14.01 25.78 27.86
N VAL A 837 -14.26 27.06 27.68
CA VAL A 837 -13.73 27.85 26.56
C VAL A 837 -13.07 29.09 27.15
N PHE A 838 -11.85 29.38 26.73
CA PHE A 838 -11.15 30.59 27.14
C PHE A 838 -10.53 31.31 25.95
N PHE A 839 -10.40 32.62 26.11
CA PHE A 839 -9.71 33.53 25.24
C PHE A 839 -8.38 33.91 25.89
N THR A 840 -7.33 34.07 25.09
CA THR A 840 -6.02 34.50 25.61
C THR A 840 -5.99 35.97 26.00
N HIS A 841 -6.97 36.75 25.52
CA HIS A 841 -7.17 38.17 25.79
C HIS A 841 -8.64 38.44 26.10
N ASN A 842 -8.93 39.63 26.61
CA ASN A 842 -10.31 40.05 26.86
C ASN A 842 -11.05 40.31 25.53
N PRO A 843 -12.20 39.64 25.25
CA PRO A 843 -12.98 39.86 24.03
C PRO A 843 -13.78 41.17 24.01
N ARG A 844 -13.96 41.84 25.15
CA ARG A 844 -14.82 43.03 25.29
C ARG A 844 -14.14 44.33 24.86
N TRP A 845 -12.81 44.42 24.87
CA TRP A 845 -12.07 45.62 24.47
C TRP A 845 -10.68 45.31 23.92
N SER A 846 -10.09 46.25 23.18
CA SER A 846 -8.85 46.11 22.44
C SER A 846 -7.58 46.22 23.32
N GLY A 847 -7.49 45.41 24.37
CA GLY A 847 -6.32 45.35 25.25
C GLY A 847 -5.26 44.38 24.75
N ASN A 848 -3.97 44.76 24.80
CA ASN A 848 -2.83 43.92 24.41
C ASN A 848 -2.30 43.03 25.56
N THR A 849 -2.96 43.03 26.72
CA THR A 849 -2.51 42.26 27.89
C THR A 849 -3.07 40.84 27.85
N LEU A 850 -2.20 39.84 27.99
CA LEU A 850 -2.60 38.45 28.15
C LEU A 850 -3.27 38.24 29.51
N ILE A 851 -4.59 38.08 29.48
CA ILE A 851 -5.43 37.79 30.63
C ILE A 851 -6.46 36.77 30.14
N LEU A 852 -6.48 35.59 30.77
CA LEU A 852 -7.41 34.54 30.36
C LEU A 852 -8.84 34.94 30.73
N TRP A 853 -9.74 34.87 29.75
CA TRP A 853 -11.14 35.24 29.88
C TRP A 853 -12.03 34.14 29.32
N GLY A 854 -13.17 33.84 29.92
CA GLY A 854 -14.11 32.89 29.32
C GLY A 854 -14.99 32.18 30.34
N ASP A 855 -15.51 31.02 29.97
CA ASP A 855 -16.48 30.28 30.76
C ASP A 855 -16.13 28.79 30.86
N TYR A 856 -16.27 28.22 32.05
CA TYR A 856 -16.14 26.78 32.28
C TYR A 856 -17.28 26.24 33.16
N THR A 857 -17.46 24.92 33.17
CA THR A 857 -18.46 24.20 33.98
C THR A 857 -17.86 22.93 34.56
N LEU A 858 -18.44 22.44 35.67
CA LEU A 858 -18.04 21.19 36.33
C LEU A 858 -19.08 20.10 36.12
N GLY A 859 -18.62 18.85 35.99
CA GLY A 859 -19.51 17.69 35.84
C GLY A 859 -20.37 17.74 34.57
N ASN A 860 -19.89 18.40 33.52
CA ASN A 860 -20.61 18.64 32.28
C ASN A 860 -19.64 18.60 31.08
N GLN A 861 -20.14 18.33 29.88
CA GLN A 861 -19.33 18.31 28.67
C GLN A 861 -19.32 19.69 28.00
N GLY A 862 -18.40 19.92 27.05
CA GLY A 862 -18.23 21.21 26.38
C GLY A 862 -19.50 21.76 25.70
N GLU A 863 -20.38 20.89 25.21
CA GLU A 863 -21.67 21.30 24.62
C GLU A 863 -22.56 22.06 25.63
N ASP A 864 -22.51 21.69 26.91
CA ASP A 864 -23.28 22.35 27.96
C ASP A 864 -22.83 23.83 28.11
N VAL A 865 -21.54 24.14 27.90
CA VAL A 865 -21.00 25.50 27.95
C VAL A 865 -21.51 26.34 26.78
N VAL A 866 -21.43 25.80 25.56
CA VAL A 866 -21.75 26.54 24.33
C VAL A 866 -23.26 26.72 24.15
N SER A 867 -24.06 25.73 24.57
CA SER A 867 -25.53 25.77 24.50
C SER A 867 -26.15 26.72 25.53
N GLY A 868 -25.41 27.14 26.57
CA GLY A 868 -25.90 28.11 27.55
C GLY A 868 -26.94 27.58 28.53
N LEU A 869 -27.20 26.26 28.53
CA LEU A 869 -28.21 25.62 29.39
C LEU A 869 -27.78 25.42 30.84
N VAL A 870 -26.47 25.54 31.13
CA VAL A 870 -25.92 25.41 32.48
C VAL A 870 -25.34 26.72 32.96
N LYS A 871 -25.37 26.93 34.28
CA LYS A 871 -24.69 28.07 34.90
C LYS A 871 -23.18 27.89 34.77
N THR A 872 -22.53 28.77 34.01
CA THR A 872 -21.07 28.78 33.82
C THR A 872 -20.35 29.51 34.96
N ARG A 873 -19.06 29.27 35.06
CA ARG A 873 -18.13 29.93 36.00
C ARG A 873 -17.01 30.65 35.23
N PRO A 874 -16.45 31.75 35.77
CA PRO A 874 -15.43 32.54 35.09
C PRO A 874 -14.06 31.84 35.08
N ILE A 875 -13.21 32.14 34.10
CA ILE A 875 -11.86 31.55 34.02
C ILE A 875 -10.89 32.22 35.00
N SER A 876 -10.91 33.55 35.11
CA SER A 876 -10.02 34.31 36.02
C SER A 876 -10.80 35.08 37.09
N ALA A 877 -10.14 35.37 38.21
CA ALA A 877 -10.74 36.19 39.28
C ALA A 877 -11.00 37.63 38.78
N LYS A 878 -10.12 38.17 37.92
CA LYS A 878 -10.28 39.51 37.36
C LYS A 878 -11.50 39.63 36.45
N GLN A 879 -11.77 38.59 35.67
CA GLN A 879 -13.01 38.50 34.90
C GLN A 879 -14.22 38.52 35.83
N ALA A 880 -14.20 37.71 36.90
CA ALA A 880 -15.31 37.61 37.84
C ALA A 880 -15.70 38.97 38.44
N GLU A 881 -14.71 39.73 38.92
CA GLU A 881 -14.91 41.10 39.42
C GLU A 881 -15.57 42.01 38.37
N THR A 882 -15.10 41.95 37.12
CA THR A 882 -15.57 42.83 36.04
C THR A 882 -16.99 42.49 35.57
N GLU A 883 -17.37 41.21 35.64
CA GLU A 883 -18.69 40.71 35.25
C GLU A 883 -19.68 40.65 36.43
N ASN A 884 -19.32 41.18 37.61
CA ASN A 884 -20.10 41.05 38.85
C ASN A 884 -20.48 39.59 39.17
N ARG A 885 -19.55 38.66 38.95
CA ARG A 885 -19.67 37.22 39.25
C ARG A 885 -18.81 36.86 40.46
N ASP A 886 -19.11 35.72 41.09
CA ASP A 886 -18.38 35.20 42.24
C ASP A 886 -16.90 34.87 41.90
N PRO A 887 -15.91 35.58 42.47
CA PRO A 887 -14.49 35.32 42.22
C PRO A 887 -14.00 33.98 42.78
N GLU A 888 -14.55 33.50 43.91
CA GLU A 888 -14.16 32.22 44.53
C GLU A 888 -14.55 31.03 43.65
N GLY A 889 -15.52 31.24 42.75
CA GLY A 889 -15.95 30.27 41.75
C GLY A 889 -15.06 30.18 40.50
N SER A 890 -14.01 31.00 40.37
CA SER A 890 -13.16 31.04 39.17
C SER A 890 -12.25 29.82 39.00
N LEU A 891 -11.88 29.48 37.76
CA LEU A 891 -10.96 28.38 37.47
C LEU A 891 -9.59 28.64 38.11
N GLU A 892 -9.12 29.89 38.09
CA GLU A 892 -7.88 30.35 38.71
C GLU A 892 -7.76 29.97 40.19
N LEU A 893 -8.82 30.15 40.98
CA LEU A 893 -8.80 29.86 42.42
C LEU A 893 -9.18 28.41 42.74
N ARG A 894 -10.09 27.80 41.97
CA ARG A 894 -10.57 26.43 42.22
C ARG A 894 -9.62 25.35 41.71
N PHE A 895 -8.99 25.57 40.56
CA PHE A 895 -8.12 24.61 39.86
C PHE A 895 -6.82 25.32 39.43
N PRO A 896 -5.97 25.72 40.39
CA PRO A 896 -4.82 26.57 40.12
C PRO A 896 -3.79 25.92 39.19
N GLU A 897 -3.62 24.59 39.24
CA GLU A 897 -2.72 23.88 38.34
C GLU A 897 -3.21 23.91 36.89
N ILE A 898 -4.50 23.65 36.67
CA ILE A 898 -5.13 23.73 35.34
C ILE A 898 -4.98 25.15 34.79
N TYR A 899 -5.39 26.16 35.55
CA TYR A 899 -5.30 27.57 35.13
C TYR A 899 -3.86 27.99 34.81
N LYS A 900 -2.89 27.59 35.63
CA LYS A 900 -1.47 27.86 35.38
C LYS A 900 -1.02 27.28 34.05
N ASN A 901 -1.38 26.03 33.74
CA ASN A 901 -1.01 25.40 32.47
C ASN A 901 -1.70 26.06 31.27
N LEU A 902 -2.97 26.43 31.38
CA LEU A 902 -3.65 27.22 30.35
C LEU A 902 -2.92 28.54 30.08
N ARG A 903 -2.46 29.21 31.13
CA ARG A 903 -1.76 30.49 31.04
C ARG A 903 -0.37 30.35 30.44
N GLU A 904 0.41 29.34 30.83
CA GLU A 904 1.72 29.10 30.24
C GLU A 904 1.61 28.75 28.75
N TRP A 905 0.64 27.91 28.36
CA TRP A 905 0.40 27.64 26.94
C TRP A 905 -0.07 28.87 26.17
N ALA A 906 -0.96 29.68 26.73
CA ALA A 906 -1.35 30.95 26.11
C ALA A 906 -0.13 31.87 25.92
N LYS A 907 0.76 31.93 26.91
CA LYS A 907 2.00 32.73 26.86
C LYS A 907 2.94 32.22 25.78
N GLU A 908 3.17 30.91 25.72
CA GLU A 908 3.97 30.25 24.68
C GLU A 908 3.43 30.58 23.27
N LEU A 909 2.13 30.35 23.05
CA LEU A 909 1.50 30.56 21.75
C LEU A 909 1.60 32.02 21.30
N ILE A 910 1.28 32.97 22.17
CA ILE A 910 1.22 34.39 21.82
C ILE A 910 2.61 35.02 21.75
N TYR A 911 3.44 34.87 22.78
CA TYR A 911 4.70 35.61 22.88
C TYR A 911 5.87 34.88 22.23
N GLU A 912 5.93 33.55 22.31
CA GLU A 912 7.06 32.77 21.78
C GLU A 912 6.80 32.32 20.34
N ARG A 913 5.59 31.81 20.06
CA ARG A 913 5.18 31.33 18.73
C ARG A 913 4.54 32.41 17.86
N ARG A 914 4.29 33.61 18.41
CA ARG A 914 3.72 34.78 17.71
C ARG A 914 2.36 34.52 17.06
N TRP A 915 1.54 33.66 17.68
CA TRP A 915 0.17 33.50 17.26
C TRP A 915 -0.64 34.77 17.59
N SER A 916 -1.64 35.04 16.77
CA SER A 916 -2.69 36.01 17.10
C SER A 916 -3.39 35.58 18.41
N PRO A 917 -4.08 36.49 19.11
CA PRO A 917 -5.00 36.14 20.19
C PRO A 917 -5.86 34.92 19.82
N GLN A 918 -6.02 33.98 20.74
CA GLN A 918 -6.70 32.70 20.47
C GLN A 918 -7.95 32.54 21.32
N GLU A 919 -8.92 31.84 20.76
CA GLU A 919 -10.04 31.22 21.46
C GLU A 919 -9.79 29.70 21.47
N MET A 920 -9.79 29.10 22.67
CA MET A 920 -9.42 27.70 22.87
C MET A 920 -10.48 26.96 23.68
N GLU A 921 -10.78 25.74 23.26
CA GLU A 921 -11.65 24.78 23.97
C GLU A 921 -10.78 23.78 24.74
N PHE A 922 -11.11 23.53 26.00
CA PHE A 922 -10.39 22.59 26.85
C PHE A 922 -11.33 21.75 27.72
N THR A 923 -10.83 20.59 28.14
CA THR A 923 -11.49 19.70 29.10
C THR A 923 -10.45 19.19 30.08
N PHE A 924 -10.83 18.99 31.34
CA PHE A 924 -10.02 18.33 32.35
C PHE A 924 -10.80 17.22 33.05
N GLU A 925 -10.19 16.05 33.20
CA GLU A 925 -10.83 14.89 33.87
C GLU A 925 -10.58 14.88 35.38
N GLY A 926 -9.61 15.67 35.85
CA GLY A 926 -9.23 15.82 37.25
C GLY A 926 -8.56 17.17 37.51
N PRO A 927 -8.16 17.44 38.76
CA PRO A 927 -7.66 18.76 39.15
C PRO A 927 -6.20 19.03 38.74
N SER A 928 -5.48 18.02 38.24
CA SER A 928 -4.05 18.10 37.96
C SER A 928 -3.74 18.45 36.50
N ALA A 929 -2.55 19.01 36.28
CA ALA A 929 -2.09 19.43 34.95
C ALA A 929 -2.11 18.33 33.88
N GLU A 930 -1.85 17.08 34.28
CA GLU A 930 -1.84 15.91 33.39
C GLU A 930 -3.23 15.53 32.89
N ASP A 931 -4.27 15.95 33.60
CA ASP A 931 -5.67 15.70 33.24
C ASP A 931 -6.22 16.74 32.26
N LEU A 932 -5.43 17.76 31.89
CA LEU A 932 -5.85 18.84 31.00
C LEU A 932 -5.65 18.47 29.52
N TYR A 933 -6.70 18.67 28.73
CA TYR A 933 -6.70 18.42 27.29
C TYR A 933 -7.21 19.63 26.51
N PHE A 934 -6.53 19.96 25.41
CA PHE A 934 -6.96 20.97 24.44
C PHE A 934 -7.71 20.31 23.28
N LEU A 935 -8.92 20.79 23.01
CA LEU A 935 -9.84 20.18 22.05
C LEU A 935 -9.99 20.99 20.76
N GLN A 936 -9.71 22.29 20.81
CA GLN A 936 -9.81 23.18 19.65
C GLN A 936 -9.07 24.48 19.93
N THR A 937 -8.53 25.10 18.88
CA THR A 937 -8.09 26.51 18.90
C THR A 937 -8.48 27.19 17.60
N ARG A 938 -8.71 28.49 17.67
CA ARG A 938 -8.92 29.37 16.52
C ARG A 938 -8.52 30.80 16.85
N ASP A 939 -8.26 31.58 15.82
CA ASP A 939 -8.02 33.02 15.99
C ASP A 939 -9.24 33.69 16.62
N MET A 940 -8.97 34.47 17.65
CA MET A 940 -9.94 35.32 18.33
C MET A 940 -10.16 36.59 17.51
N VAL A 941 -11.42 36.95 17.31
CA VAL A 941 -11.78 38.22 16.66
C VAL A 941 -11.67 39.33 17.70
N MET A 942 -10.66 40.19 17.58
CA MET A 942 -10.55 41.41 18.39
C MET A 942 -11.54 42.48 17.90
N ARG A 943 -12.17 43.22 18.83
CA ARG A 943 -13.07 44.33 18.49
C ARG A 943 -12.29 45.50 17.89
N GLU A 944 -12.63 45.90 16.66
CA GLU A 944 -12.19 47.15 16.06
C GLU A 944 -13.28 48.24 16.24
N ARG A 945 -13.22 49.08 17.30
CA ARG A 945 -13.87 50.42 17.31
C ARG A 945 -13.57 51.25 18.57
N LYS A 946 -13.28 52.54 18.35
CA LYS A 946 -13.09 53.60 19.37
C LYS A 946 -14.39 54.30 19.83
N LYS A 947 -15.52 54.10 19.14
CA LYS A 947 -16.80 54.78 19.39
C LYS A 947 -17.85 53.79 19.90
N VAL A 948 -18.29 53.95 21.15
CA VAL A 948 -19.30 53.12 21.80
C VAL A 948 -20.52 53.99 22.11
N TYR A 949 -21.70 53.51 21.77
CA TYR A 949 -22.95 54.14 22.19
C TYR A 949 -23.26 53.74 23.62
N SER A 950 -23.59 54.71 24.47
CA SER A 950 -23.98 54.50 25.88
C SER A 950 -25.29 55.23 26.16
N PHE A 951 -26.05 54.77 27.15
CA PHE A 951 -27.27 55.43 27.57
C PHE A 951 -26.96 56.78 28.26
N ASP A 952 -27.77 57.78 27.96
CA ASP A 952 -27.70 59.06 28.67
C ASP A 952 -28.50 59.00 29.97
N LEU A 953 -27.78 58.76 31.09
CA LEU A 953 -28.36 58.56 32.42
C LEU A 953 -29.02 59.83 33.04
N VAL A 954 -29.04 60.96 32.33
CA VAL A 954 -29.56 62.26 32.80
C VAL A 954 -31.03 62.51 32.37
N GLN A 955 -31.78 61.49 31.94
CA GLN A 955 -33.16 61.65 31.44
C GLN A 955 -34.24 61.89 32.51
N GLU A 956 -35.26 62.69 32.13
CA GLU A 956 -36.43 63.10 32.93
C GLU A 956 -37.69 62.17 32.82
N ASP A 957 -37.68 61.16 31.94
CA ASP A 957 -38.82 60.25 31.72
C ASP A 957 -38.78 58.97 32.58
N LYS A 958 -39.95 58.40 32.89
CA LYS A 958 -40.09 57.12 33.64
C LYS A 958 -39.65 55.91 32.80
N VAL A 959 -38.35 55.62 32.75
CA VAL A 959 -37.81 54.36 32.23
C VAL A 959 -37.60 53.38 33.39
N GLU A 960 -38.03 52.12 33.22
CA GLU A 960 -37.95 51.10 34.28
C GLU A 960 -36.74 50.19 34.02
N PHE A 961 -35.80 50.13 34.98
CA PHE A 961 -34.69 49.17 34.91
C PHE A 961 -35.23 47.76 35.11
N LEU A 962 -35.10 46.92 34.09
CA LEU A 962 -35.62 45.56 34.12
C LEU A 962 -34.61 44.56 34.66
N GLY A 963 -33.31 44.80 34.49
CA GLY A 963 -32.29 43.89 34.97
C GLY A 963 -30.98 43.99 34.22
N HIS A 964 -30.12 43.01 34.45
CA HIS A 964 -28.77 42.96 33.91
C HIS A 964 -28.42 41.53 33.46
N GLY A 965 -27.79 41.41 32.30
CA GLY A 965 -27.18 40.18 31.78
C GLY A 965 -25.70 40.40 31.46
N ILE A 966 -25.13 39.54 30.62
CA ILE A 966 -23.76 39.64 30.13
C ILE A 966 -23.77 40.39 28.80
N GLY A 967 -23.17 41.58 28.77
CA GLY A 967 -22.96 42.34 27.52
C GLY A 967 -21.93 41.67 26.62
N VAL A 968 -22.34 41.26 25.42
CA VAL A 968 -21.49 40.50 24.48
C VAL A 968 -20.94 41.35 23.35
N SER A 969 -21.77 42.15 22.70
CA SER A 969 -21.42 42.91 21.49
C SER A 969 -22.36 44.09 21.30
N GLY A 970 -21.88 45.16 20.65
CA GLY A 970 -22.62 46.42 20.51
C GLY A 970 -22.56 47.32 21.75
N GLY A 971 -23.25 48.46 21.66
CA GLY A 971 -23.44 49.41 22.77
C GLY A 971 -24.93 49.63 23.04
N ALA A 972 -25.29 50.72 23.71
CA ALA A 972 -26.67 51.13 23.94
C ALA A 972 -27.51 51.14 22.64
N MET A 973 -28.64 50.45 22.66
CA MET A 973 -29.60 50.34 21.58
C MET A 973 -31.02 50.41 22.14
N THR A 974 -31.90 51.09 21.43
CA THR A 974 -33.34 51.14 21.72
C THR A 974 -34.11 50.68 20.50
N GLY A 975 -35.07 49.79 20.71
CA GLY A 975 -35.83 49.18 19.62
C GLY A 975 -37.14 48.54 20.08
N ARG A 976 -37.84 47.94 19.12
CA ARG A 976 -39.08 47.17 19.36
C ARG A 976 -38.74 45.74 19.76
N ALA A 977 -39.37 45.23 20.81
CA ALA A 977 -39.30 43.82 21.19
C ALA A 977 -40.01 42.94 20.16
N ILE A 978 -39.37 41.87 19.72
CA ILE A 978 -39.89 40.91 18.73
C ILE A 978 -39.47 39.47 19.08
N PHE A 979 -40.24 38.49 18.62
CA PHE A 979 -40.04 37.08 18.99
C PHE A 979 -39.93 36.13 17.78
N SER A 980 -40.29 36.57 16.57
CA SER A 980 -40.32 35.73 15.37
C SER A 980 -39.91 36.47 14.09
N LEU A 981 -39.55 35.70 13.06
CA LEU A 981 -39.20 36.22 11.74
C LEU A 981 -40.36 36.95 11.05
N GLU A 982 -41.60 36.48 11.26
CA GLU A 982 -42.80 37.14 10.73
C GLU A 982 -42.95 38.57 11.29
N GLU A 983 -42.66 38.75 12.58
CA GLU A 983 -42.71 40.05 13.23
C GLU A 983 -41.59 40.97 12.76
N ILE A 984 -40.38 40.42 12.51
CA ILE A 984 -39.29 41.18 11.89
C ILE A 984 -39.77 41.78 10.57
N ARG A 985 -40.31 40.96 9.67
CA ARG A 985 -40.79 41.44 8.36
C ARG A 985 -41.90 42.48 8.48
N TYR A 986 -42.90 42.21 9.33
CA TYR A 986 -43.99 43.15 9.57
C TYR A 986 -43.50 44.52 10.08
N TRP A 987 -42.61 44.54 11.08
CA TRP A 987 -42.09 45.80 11.62
C TRP A 987 -41.12 46.50 10.67
N ARG A 988 -40.34 45.76 9.88
CA ARG A 988 -39.49 46.36 8.83
C ARG A 988 -40.31 47.04 7.74
N GLU A 989 -41.49 46.52 7.39
CA GLU A 989 -42.41 47.17 6.45
C GLU A 989 -43.07 48.42 7.05
N LYS A 990 -43.47 48.34 8.33
CA LYS A 990 -44.23 49.40 9.01
C LYS A 990 -43.36 50.55 9.54
N GLU A 991 -42.19 50.24 10.09
CA GLU A 991 -41.25 51.18 10.69
C GLU A 991 -39.80 50.86 10.22
N PRO A 992 -39.42 51.16 8.96
CA PRO A 992 -38.16 50.71 8.38
C PRO A 992 -36.89 51.19 9.10
N ALA A 993 -36.98 52.34 9.79
CA ALA A 993 -35.88 52.96 10.50
C ALA A 993 -35.78 52.54 11.98
N THR A 994 -36.75 51.78 12.50
CA THR A 994 -36.77 51.37 13.90
C THR A 994 -35.92 50.12 14.10
N SER A 995 -35.05 50.15 15.11
CA SER A 995 -34.27 48.97 15.51
C SER A 995 -35.18 47.89 16.07
N LEU A 996 -34.90 46.62 15.76
CA LEU A 996 -35.65 45.47 16.27
C LEU A 996 -34.77 44.61 17.18
N ILE A 997 -35.28 44.31 18.37
CA ILE A 997 -34.58 43.55 19.40
C ILE A 997 -35.27 42.19 19.55
N LEU A 998 -34.59 41.14 19.08
CA LEU A 998 -35.03 39.75 19.18
C LEU A 998 -34.87 39.26 20.61
N ILE A 999 -35.96 38.84 21.24
CA ILE A 999 -35.96 38.28 22.58
C ILE A 999 -36.21 36.77 22.50
N ARG A 1000 -35.32 35.97 23.07
CA ARG A 1000 -35.42 34.49 23.07
C ARG A 1000 -35.10 33.90 24.44
N GLY A 1001 -35.60 32.70 24.74
CA GLY A 1001 -35.19 31.95 25.92
C GLY A 1001 -33.69 31.58 25.85
N ASP A 1002 -33.32 30.97 24.75
CA ASP A 1002 -31.98 30.64 24.30
C ASP A 1002 -31.95 30.67 22.76
N THR A 1003 -30.76 30.66 22.17
CA THR A 1003 -30.64 30.58 20.70
C THR A 1003 -30.06 29.24 20.29
N VAL A 1004 -30.64 28.68 19.24
CA VAL A 1004 -30.11 27.52 18.53
C VAL A 1004 -29.55 27.93 17.17
N PRO A 1005 -28.72 27.09 16.53
CA PRO A 1005 -28.20 27.36 15.19
C PRO A 1005 -29.25 27.67 14.12
N ASP A 1006 -30.48 27.17 14.30
CA ASP A 1006 -31.59 27.40 13.37
C ASP A 1006 -32.09 28.86 13.38
N ASP A 1007 -31.81 29.63 14.44
CA ASP A 1007 -32.20 31.04 14.59
C ASP A 1007 -31.34 32.02 13.78
N ILE A 1008 -30.41 31.53 12.97
CA ILE A 1008 -29.44 32.36 12.25
C ILE A 1008 -30.10 33.41 11.35
N LYS A 1009 -31.30 33.11 10.79
CA LYS A 1009 -32.03 34.05 9.93
C LYS A 1009 -32.62 35.19 10.75
N GLU A 1010 -33.28 34.85 11.86
CA GLU A 1010 -33.88 35.77 12.81
C GLU A 1010 -32.81 36.71 13.39
N ILE A 1011 -31.67 36.16 13.81
CA ILE A 1011 -30.55 36.94 14.36
C ILE A 1011 -29.94 37.84 13.28
N TYR A 1012 -29.83 37.38 12.03
CA TYR A 1012 -29.31 38.17 10.93
C TYR A 1012 -30.22 39.35 10.57
N GLU A 1013 -31.55 39.16 10.56
CA GLU A 1013 -32.51 40.21 10.21
C GLU A 1013 -32.81 41.19 11.38
N ALA A 1014 -32.60 40.77 12.64
CA ALA A 1014 -32.72 41.65 13.82
C ALA A 1014 -31.51 42.59 14.00
N ASP A 1015 -31.66 43.67 14.76
CA ASP A 1015 -30.56 44.61 15.08
C ASP A 1015 -29.92 44.31 16.44
N GLY A 1016 -30.74 43.88 17.38
CA GLY A 1016 -30.32 43.48 18.72
C GLY A 1016 -30.84 42.10 19.12
N LEU A 1017 -30.17 41.48 20.09
CA LEU A 1017 -30.49 40.18 20.65
C LEU A 1017 -30.46 40.23 22.19
N LEU A 1018 -31.51 39.72 22.82
CA LEU A 1018 -31.63 39.56 24.27
C LEU A 1018 -32.01 38.12 24.60
N THR A 1019 -31.20 37.42 25.39
CA THR A 1019 -31.48 36.03 25.78
C THR A 1019 -31.56 35.83 27.29
N ALA A 1020 -32.41 34.89 27.72
CA ALA A 1020 -32.56 34.55 29.14
C ALA A 1020 -31.38 33.72 29.65
N ARG A 1021 -30.85 32.84 28.79
CA ARG A 1021 -29.74 31.93 29.08
C ARG A 1021 -28.55 32.22 28.17
N GLY A 1022 -27.37 31.69 28.53
CA GLY A 1022 -26.13 31.86 27.77
C GLY A 1022 -25.03 32.63 28.51
N GLY A 1023 -23.79 32.16 28.36
CA GLY A 1023 -22.58 32.84 28.80
C GLY A 1023 -21.92 33.68 27.70
N SER A 1024 -20.76 34.26 28.01
CA SER A 1024 -19.97 35.08 27.08
C SER A 1024 -19.48 34.33 25.84
N THR A 1025 -19.44 33.00 25.93
CA THR A 1025 -19.03 32.05 24.87
C THR A 1025 -20.21 31.26 24.28
N SER A 1026 -21.45 31.64 24.58
CA SER A 1026 -22.64 30.96 24.05
C SER A 1026 -22.81 31.12 22.54
N HIS A 1027 -23.61 30.26 21.93
CA HIS A 1027 -23.97 30.37 20.51
C HIS A 1027 -24.49 31.78 20.14
N ALA A 1028 -25.44 32.30 20.91
CA ALA A 1028 -25.96 33.67 20.79
C ALA A 1028 -24.84 34.70 20.74
N ALA A 1029 -23.89 34.55 21.67
CA ALA A 1029 -22.81 35.50 21.83
C ALA A 1029 -21.85 35.51 20.62
N ILE A 1030 -21.42 34.32 20.18
CA ILE A 1030 -20.49 34.15 19.06
C ILE A 1030 -21.10 34.64 17.74
N VAL A 1031 -22.36 34.27 17.47
CA VAL A 1031 -23.04 34.64 16.22
C VAL A 1031 -23.34 36.13 16.18
N ALA A 1032 -23.89 36.70 17.26
CA ALA A 1032 -24.19 38.12 17.32
C ALA A 1032 -22.93 38.98 17.14
N HIS A 1033 -21.82 38.59 17.76
CA HIS A 1033 -20.54 39.28 17.59
C HIS A 1033 -20.05 39.25 16.14
N ARG A 1034 -20.12 38.09 15.47
CA ARG A 1034 -19.70 37.95 14.05
C ARG A 1034 -20.59 38.75 13.09
N LEU A 1035 -21.88 38.86 13.40
CA LEU A 1035 -22.85 39.61 12.59
C LEU A 1035 -22.92 41.11 12.98
N GLY A 1036 -22.14 41.55 13.97
CA GLY A 1036 -22.10 42.94 14.43
C GLY A 1036 -23.40 43.43 15.09
N LYS A 1037 -24.13 42.54 15.77
CA LYS A 1037 -25.42 42.85 16.43
C LYS A 1037 -25.20 43.34 17.87
N THR A 1038 -26.11 44.15 18.39
CA THR A 1038 -26.10 44.49 19.83
C THR A 1038 -26.68 43.33 20.64
N CYS A 1039 -25.93 42.79 21.60
CA CYS A 1039 -26.31 41.53 22.24
C CYS A 1039 -26.07 41.52 23.75
N VAL A 1040 -27.11 41.14 24.49
CA VAL A 1040 -27.07 40.86 25.93
C VAL A 1040 -27.57 39.44 26.16
N VAL A 1041 -26.78 38.60 26.82
CA VAL A 1041 -27.13 37.19 27.06
C VAL A 1041 -27.20 36.89 28.55
N GLY A 1042 -27.91 35.81 28.93
CA GLY A 1042 -27.93 35.37 30.32
C GLY A 1042 -28.61 36.34 31.28
N CYS A 1043 -29.68 37.02 30.84
CA CYS A 1043 -30.44 37.92 31.69
C CYS A 1043 -31.26 37.12 32.72
N ALA A 1044 -30.77 37.11 33.97
CA ALA A 1044 -31.40 36.36 35.06
C ALA A 1044 -32.85 36.82 35.27
N ASN A 1045 -33.76 35.85 35.44
CA ASN A 1045 -35.21 36.05 35.60
C ASN A 1045 -35.97 36.51 34.33
N LEU A 1046 -35.35 36.48 33.14
CA LEU A 1046 -36.09 36.56 31.89
C LEU A 1046 -36.82 35.22 31.63
N ILE A 1047 -38.13 35.27 31.50
CA ILE A 1047 -38.98 34.14 31.11
C ILE A 1047 -39.59 34.50 29.76
N CYS A 1048 -39.10 33.87 28.70
CA CYS A 1048 -39.58 34.10 27.35
C CYS A 1048 -40.73 33.13 27.02
N MET A 1049 -41.86 33.65 26.55
CA MET A 1049 -43.03 32.89 26.11
C MET A 1049 -43.21 33.14 24.61
N GLU A 1050 -42.34 32.53 23.80
CA GLU A 1050 -42.20 32.81 22.37
C GLU A 1050 -43.51 32.56 21.59
N LYS A 1051 -44.26 31.51 21.96
CA LYS A 1051 -45.57 31.20 21.38
C LYS A 1051 -46.61 32.29 21.64
N ASP A 1052 -46.53 32.95 22.80
CA ASP A 1052 -47.42 34.02 23.22
C ASP A 1052 -46.90 35.41 22.82
N ARG A 1053 -45.77 35.48 22.10
CA ARG A 1053 -45.12 36.73 21.64
C ARG A 1053 -44.92 37.75 22.78
N SER A 1054 -44.50 37.26 23.94
CA SER A 1054 -44.24 38.05 25.13
C SER A 1054 -43.13 37.47 25.98
N CYS A 1055 -42.55 38.28 26.85
CA CYS A 1055 -41.64 37.82 27.91
C CYS A 1055 -41.91 38.53 29.23
N SER A 1056 -41.53 37.91 30.33
CA SER A 1056 -41.53 38.52 31.66
C SER A 1056 -40.09 38.67 32.16
N LEU A 1057 -39.69 39.88 32.55
CA LEU A 1057 -38.38 40.14 33.16
C LEU A 1057 -38.58 40.82 34.51
N ASN A 1058 -38.15 40.16 35.60
CA ASN A 1058 -38.35 40.62 36.98
C ASN A 1058 -39.81 40.99 37.31
N GLY A 1059 -40.76 40.26 36.74
CA GLY A 1059 -42.20 40.45 36.94
C GLY A 1059 -42.86 41.47 36.00
N ARG A 1060 -42.08 42.17 35.16
CA ARG A 1060 -42.60 43.06 34.12
C ARG A 1060 -42.85 42.30 32.81
N VAL A 1061 -44.06 42.35 32.30
CA VAL A 1061 -44.42 41.78 30.99
C VAL A 1061 -44.06 42.78 29.87
N VAL A 1062 -43.34 42.28 28.86
CA VAL A 1062 -42.99 42.96 27.62
C VAL A 1062 -43.65 42.19 26.48
N ASN A 1063 -44.52 42.86 25.72
CA ASN A 1063 -45.20 42.28 24.58
C ASN A 1063 -44.47 42.64 23.28
N SER A 1064 -44.75 41.90 22.21
CA SER A 1064 -44.30 42.26 20.88
C SER A 1064 -44.67 43.71 20.52
N GLY A 1065 -43.70 44.45 19.99
CA GLY A 1065 -43.82 45.85 19.64
C GLY A 1065 -43.60 46.83 20.80
N ASP A 1066 -43.43 46.37 22.04
CA ASP A 1066 -43.07 47.27 23.14
C ASP A 1066 -41.64 47.81 22.95
N TRP A 1067 -41.39 49.01 23.47
CA TRP A 1067 -40.06 49.60 23.45
C TRP A 1067 -39.18 48.99 24.53
N ILE A 1068 -38.02 48.49 24.12
CA ILE A 1068 -36.99 47.97 25.01
C ILE A 1068 -35.64 48.60 24.66
N SER A 1069 -34.84 48.85 25.68
CA SER A 1069 -33.50 49.41 25.53
C SER A 1069 -32.48 48.46 26.16
N ILE A 1070 -31.45 48.07 25.40
CA ILE A 1070 -30.40 47.15 25.84
C ILE A 1070 -29.01 47.78 25.64
N ASP A 1071 -28.08 47.55 26.57
CA ASP A 1071 -26.67 47.91 26.40
C ASP A 1071 -25.83 46.65 26.18
N GLY A 1072 -25.37 46.42 24.96
CA GLY A 1072 -24.54 45.26 24.60
C GLY A 1072 -23.10 45.30 25.14
N ASN A 1073 -22.68 46.41 25.76
CA ASN A 1073 -21.39 46.55 26.41
C ASN A 1073 -21.52 46.35 27.92
N GLU A 1074 -22.46 47.01 28.59
CA GLU A 1074 -22.66 46.86 30.03
C GLU A 1074 -23.47 45.61 30.39
N GLY A 1075 -24.49 45.27 29.59
CA GLY A 1075 -25.44 44.20 29.87
C GLY A 1075 -26.75 44.69 30.51
N SER A 1076 -26.98 46.00 30.63
CA SER A 1076 -28.19 46.58 31.23
C SER A 1076 -29.40 46.53 30.29
N VAL A 1077 -30.58 46.30 30.86
CA VAL A 1077 -31.85 46.17 30.13
C VAL A 1077 -32.92 47.06 30.79
N TYR A 1078 -33.62 47.86 29.98
CA TYR A 1078 -34.63 48.81 30.40
C TYR A 1078 -35.92 48.69 29.58
N PHE A 1079 -37.06 48.92 30.23
CA PHE A 1079 -38.37 49.04 29.58
C PHE A 1079 -38.62 50.50 29.21
N GLY A 1080 -38.86 50.76 27.92
CA GLY A 1080 -39.05 52.09 27.37
C GLY A 1080 -37.89 52.57 26.51
N VAL A 1081 -37.97 53.84 26.08
CA VAL A 1081 -37.03 54.48 25.15
C VAL A 1081 -35.96 55.25 25.93
N MET A 1082 -34.71 54.78 25.88
CA MET A 1082 -33.55 55.49 26.43
C MET A 1082 -32.89 56.36 25.35
N LYS A 1083 -32.45 57.56 25.71
CA LYS A 1083 -31.59 58.38 24.85
C LYS A 1083 -30.20 57.77 24.81
N ILE A 1084 -29.62 57.75 23.61
CA ILE A 1084 -28.31 57.18 23.34
C ILE A 1084 -27.34 58.31 22.99
N LYS A 1085 -26.17 58.32 23.60
CA LYS A 1085 -25.06 59.24 23.28
C LYS A 1085 -23.85 58.47 22.79
N GLU A 1086 -23.06 59.11 21.94
CA GLU A 1086 -21.78 58.59 21.47
C GLU A 1086 -20.67 58.92 22.48
N MET A 1087 -19.86 57.92 22.86
CA MET A 1087 -18.71 58.09 23.74
C MET A 1087 -17.44 57.54 23.08
N GLU A 1088 -16.31 58.23 23.26
CA GLU A 1088 -14.98 57.72 22.89
C GLU A 1088 -14.33 57.04 24.11
N ARG A 1089 -13.76 55.84 23.92
CA ARG A 1089 -13.08 55.09 24.99
C ARG A 1089 -11.56 55.08 24.81
N ASP A 1090 -10.82 55.13 25.92
CA ASP A 1090 -9.36 55.00 25.91
C ASP A 1090 -8.89 53.53 25.76
N GLU A 1091 -7.59 53.33 25.50
CA GLU A 1091 -6.98 52.00 25.28
C GLU A 1091 -6.99 51.09 26.53
N ASN A 1092 -7.32 51.64 27.71
CA ASN A 1092 -7.33 50.93 28.99
C ASN A 1092 -8.76 50.60 29.48
N GLY A 1093 -9.79 50.89 28.69
CA GLY A 1093 -11.18 50.58 29.03
C GLY A 1093 -11.80 51.56 30.03
N GLY A 1094 -11.16 52.71 30.28
CA GLY A 1094 -11.75 53.83 31.02
C GLY A 1094 -12.70 54.64 30.13
N PHE A 1095 -13.81 55.12 30.73
CA PHE A 1095 -14.75 56.04 30.09
C PHE A 1095 -14.28 57.49 30.17
#